data_AF-A0A9W4KJH9-F1
#
_entry.id   AF-A0A9W4KJH9-F1
#
_cell.length_a   1.000
_cell.length_b   1.000
_cell.length_c   1.000
_cell.angle_alpha   90.00
_cell.angle_beta   90.00
_cell.angle_gamma   90.00
#
_symmetry.space_group_name_H-M   'P 1'
#
loop_
_entity.id
_entity.type
_entity.pdbx_description
1 polymer ?
#
loop_
_entity_poly.entity_id
_entity_poly.type
_entity_poly.pdbx_seq_one_letter_code
_entity_poly.pdbx_strand_id
1 'polypeptide(L)'
;MDFLNSTEGRYSLVVVAALLCIGIYHYARVASYYVFGPFRSFFLYHIAYPKFEKRIFGLQKLSRLNLIIGFLCLVGTAVCNAWGVHSLPQASSRAARLCLAHLIPMFFAGGYELGARILGISLQGYGAIHYTFGILAMLEALVHILIITCTQSVTMSNDLHLYGVLSASMLLALMILPLVKKRVYEVFLRTHQGCALVMIYTIWRHTHSFPAKSWLYTVIYISTLTITGIMQLARILFRNVALGKGSVQLALQRHGDAAQLTLELPRAWKVRAGERLMLGVPCVGLFYLFQAHPFTIVWWEVNQTDQTILVSLLFRPRNGFTRRLLERVEVNKKCRAWVDGPFGPCSVNPLGFSSEVGDYGHLLLIATGIGIAAQLPYIKEILEGIHSARVRTRRISLVWQLDRPGDWESAHGWLQKLVEQDDGYLLHVTVYDKTKSPHVNDPKKLGHHGLIEVYGGQVDWDEQLSLEMKHQVGKLLVADDELGLKVHPSHVRLKSINDDTPYTWKILDQGLLPLFQRHLSKHSIGSYKQLCSEIGKTFHVIGKHGAGKIIESPCHSDIQGIDRVQSQSPDILLRTERSQIVYELEEAKRNTIAEEKKRMLAETKVQYLMKRLEEAQNTIQYHQEEIQQWKVIAEYYQSSVSRCSNSLQEVITLLYGVQADVTFVPWNPISEV
;
A
#
# COMPACT_ATOMS: atom_id res chain seq x y z
N MET A 1 42.92 -8.23 24.12
CA MET A 1 41.96 -9.36 24.18
C MET A 1 40.98 -9.22 25.35
N ASP A 2 41.28 -8.41 26.36
CA ASP A 2 40.46 -8.28 27.56
C ASP A 2 39.11 -7.58 27.33
N PHE A 3 39.01 -6.70 26.34
CA PHE A 3 37.75 -6.09 25.94
C PHE A 3 36.75 -7.13 25.40
N LEU A 4 37.20 -8.07 24.55
CA LEU A 4 36.38 -9.16 23.97
C LEU A 4 35.94 -10.20 25.02
N ASN A 5 36.68 -10.32 26.11
CA ASN A 5 36.35 -11.22 27.22
C ASN A 5 35.48 -10.56 28.30
N SER A 6 35.42 -9.23 28.33
CA SER A 6 34.46 -8.52 29.18
C SER A 6 33.03 -8.75 28.69
N THR A 7 32.09 -8.85 29.63
CA THR A 7 30.66 -8.91 29.32
C THR A 7 30.24 -7.72 28.43
N GLU A 8 30.75 -6.52 28.71
CA GLU A 8 30.50 -5.29 27.96
C GLU A 8 30.95 -5.41 26.49
N GLY A 9 32.15 -5.93 26.23
CA GLY A 9 32.64 -6.11 24.85
C GLY A 9 31.93 -7.22 24.07
N ARG A 10 31.37 -8.23 24.74
CA ARG A 10 30.48 -9.22 24.11
C ARG A 10 29.12 -8.62 23.72
N TYR A 11 28.61 -7.65 24.50
CA TYR A 11 27.38 -6.91 24.18
C TYR A 11 27.57 -5.93 23.03
N SER A 12 28.69 -5.21 23.00
CA SER A 12 29.08 -4.41 21.84
C SER A 12 29.19 -5.29 20.59
N LEU A 13 29.70 -6.52 20.70
CA LEU A 13 29.84 -7.43 19.57
C LEU A 13 28.50 -7.91 18.99
N VAL A 14 27.46 -8.07 19.80
CA VAL A 14 26.12 -8.50 19.33
C VAL A 14 25.37 -7.33 18.69
N VAL A 15 25.47 -6.12 19.26
CA VAL A 15 24.90 -4.91 18.63
C VAL A 15 25.66 -4.58 17.35
N VAL A 16 26.99 -4.67 17.37
CA VAL A 16 27.82 -4.55 16.18
C VAL A 16 27.52 -5.68 15.19
N ALA A 17 27.26 -6.91 15.62
CA ALA A 17 26.86 -8.01 14.73
C ALA A 17 25.46 -7.79 14.14
N ALA A 18 24.49 -7.23 14.86
CA ALA A 18 23.17 -6.89 14.33
C ALA A 18 23.27 -5.74 13.31
N LEU A 19 24.05 -4.70 13.63
CA LEU A 19 24.36 -3.59 12.71
C LEU A 19 25.19 -4.07 11.51
N LEU A 20 26.12 -5.01 11.70
CA LEU A 20 26.88 -5.68 10.65
C LEU A 20 25.98 -6.60 9.85
N CYS A 21 24.97 -7.28 10.40
CA CYS A 21 24.02 -8.09 9.63
C CYS A 21 23.12 -7.22 8.76
N ILE A 22 22.70 -6.05 9.26
CA ILE A 22 22.02 -5.03 8.46
C ILE A 22 22.97 -4.46 7.39
N GLY A 23 24.22 -4.20 7.77
CA GLY A 23 25.28 -3.75 6.89
C GLY A 23 25.69 -4.78 5.83
N ILE A 24 25.71 -6.06 6.17
CA ILE A 24 26.00 -7.22 5.30
C ILE A 24 24.79 -7.50 4.41
N TYR A 25 23.55 -7.32 4.89
CA TYR A 25 22.37 -7.38 4.02
C TYR A 25 22.43 -6.27 2.96
N HIS A 26 22.75 -5.04 3.37
CA HIS A 26 22.97 -3.94 2.45
C HIS A 26 24.16 -4.21 1.52
N TYR A 27 25.30 -4.64 2.06
CA TYR A 27 26.52 -4.91 1.31
C TYR A 27 26.38 -6.11 0.37
N ALA A 28 25.71 -7.19 0.75
CA ALA A 28 25.46 -8.35 -0.11
C ALA A 28 24.49 -7.99 -1.25
N ARG A 29 23.48 -7.15 -0.97
CA ARG A 29 22.59 -6.61 -2.00
C ARG A 29 23.34 -5.68 -2.95
N VAL A 30 24.27 -4.86 -2.44
CA VAL A 30 25.12 -3.97 -3.22
C VAL A 30 26.20 -4.76 -3.99
N ALA A 31 26.86 -5.74 -3.39
CA ALA A 31 27.86 -6.60 -4.02
C ALA A 31 27.22 -7.50 -5.09
N SER A 32 25.97 -7.93 -4.92
CA SER A 32 25.20 -8.61 -5.98
C SER A 32 25.00 -7.73 -7.23
N TYR A 33 25.07 -6.40 -7.07
CA TYR A 33 25.00 -5.44 -8.15
C TYR A 33 26.36 -5.24 -8.85
N TYR A 34 27.47 -5.26 -8.09
CA TYR A 34 28.81 -4.95 -8.60
C TYR A 34 29.65 -6.16 -9.01
N VAL A 35 29.70 -7.20 -8.18
CA VAL A 35 30.63 -8.34 -8.34
C VAL A 35 30.09 -9.35 -9.37
N PHE A 36 28.77 -9.37 -9.54
CA PHE A 36 28.09 -10.38 -10.34
C PHE A 36 27.47 -9.81 -11.62
N GLY A 37 28.07 -8.81 -12.28
CA GLY A 37 27.57 -8.27 -13.57
C GLY A 37 27.09 -9.35 -14.58
N PRO A 38 27.90 -10.37 -14.91
CA PRO A 38 27.46 -11.46 -15.81
C PRO A 38 26.48 -12.44 -15.15
N PHE A 39 26.51 -12.59 -13.82
CA PHE A 39 25.58 -13.45 -13.08
C PHE A 39 24.36 -12.70 -12.55
N ARG A 40 24.18 -11.41 -12.87
CA ARG A 40 23.13 -10.56 -12.31
C ARG A 40 21.78 -11.03 -12.78
N SER A 41 21.64 -11.27 -14.08
CA SER A 41 20.42 -11.84 -14.65
C SER A 41 20.14 -13.22 -14.05
N PHE A 42 21.17 -14.04 -13.87
CA PHE A 42 21.04 -15.35 -13.23
C PHE A 42 20.59 -15.25 -11.76
N PHE A 43 21.22 -14.40 -10.96
CA PHE A 43 20.91 -14.17 -9.54
C PHE A 43 19.52 -13.56 -9.38
N LEU A 44 19.18 -12.55 -10.17
CA LEU A 44 17.86 -11.93 -10.16
C LEU A 44 16.78 -12.95 -10.52
N TYR A 45 16.99 -13.71 -11.61
CA TYR A 45 16.01 -14.70 -12.09
C TYR A 45 15.90 -15.92 -11.19
N HIS A 46 16.99 -16.44 -10.60
CA HIS A 46 16.97 -17.70 -9.83
C HIS A 46 16.91 -17.50 -8.31
N ILE A 47 17.32 -16.35 -7.77
CA ILE A 47 17.50 -16.15 -6.32
C ILE A 47 16.66 -14.97 -5.80
N ALA A 48 16.70 -13.81 -6.44
CA ALA A 48 16.05 -12.61 -5.90
C ALA A 48 14.55 -12.54 -6.18
N TYR A 49 14.13 -12.74 -7.44
CA TYR A 49 12.74 -12.60 -7.87
C TYR A 49 11.85 -13.83 -7.66
N PRO A 50 12.33 -15.08 -7.69
CA PRO A 50 11.47 -16.24 -7.44
C PRO A 50 10.87 -16.17 -6.04
N LYS A 51 9.55 -15.99 -6.02
CA LYS A 51 8.75 -16.05 -4.81
C LYS A 51 8.17 -17.45 -4.71
N PHE A 52 8.27 -18.07 -3.54
CA PHE A 52 7.52 -19.29 -3.30
C PHE A 52 6.03 -18.95 -3.28
N GLU A 53 5.26 -19.67 -4.11
CA GLU A 53 3.82 -19.47 -4.25
C GLU A 53 3.06 -19.89 -2.97
N LYS A 54 3.63 -20.88 -2.25
CA LYS A 54 3.11 -21.35 -0.97
C LYS A 54 3.54 -20.43 0.18
N ARG A 55 2.54 -19.86 0.86
CA ARG A 55 2.72 -19.22 2.17
C ARG A 55 2.99 -20.29 3.22
N ILE A 56 4.17 -20.30 3.81
CA ILE A 56 4.49 -21.15 4.96
C ILE A 56 3.71 -20.60 6.16
N PHE A 57 2.90 -21.45 6.82
CA PHE A 57 2.06 -21.08 7.98
C PHE A 57 1.21 -19.80 7.78
N GLY A 58 0.69 -19.53 6.57
CA GLY A 58 -0.11 -18.33 6.30
C GLY A 58 0.65 -17.00 6.31
N LEU A 59 1.96 -17.04 6.55
CA LEU A 59 2.89 -15.90 6.60
C LEU A 59 3.41 -15.54 5.20
N GLN A 60 4.16 -14.43 5.09
CA GLN A 60 4.44 -13.72 3.82
C GLN A 60 5.00 -14.59 2.68
N LYS A 61 4.82 -14.14 1.42
CA LYS A 61 5.52 -14.73 0.25
C LYS A 61 7.02 -14.45 0.44
N LEU A 62 7.81 -15.45 0.83
CA LEU A 62 9.27 -15.31 1.00
C LEU A 62 9.97 -15.52 -0.35
N SER A 63 10.93 -14.65 -0.66
CA SER A 63 11.89 -14.90 -1.75
C SER A 63 12.92 -15.94 -1.32
N ARG A 64 13.56 -16.61 -2.29
CA ARG A 64 14.67 -17.53 -2.00
C ARG A 64 15.81 -16.83 -1.26
N LEU A 65 16.10 -15.58 -1.61
CA LEU A 65 17.09 -14.75 -0.92
C LEU A 65 16.78 -14.61 0.59
N ASN A 66 15.52 -14.34 0.95
CA ASN A 66 15.14 -14.22 2.35
C ASN A 66 15.33 -15.52 3.13
N LEU A 67 15.11 -16.68 2.48
CA LEU A 67 15.35 -17.98 3.10
C LEU A 67 16.84 -18.25 3.31
N ILE A 68 17.69 -17.90 2.35
CA ILE A 68 19.15 -18.03 2.48
C ILE A 68 19.65 -17.16 3.63
N ILE A 69 19.22 -15.90 3.69
CA ILE A 69 19.59 -14.99 4.79
C ILE A 69 19.10 -15.54 6.13
N GLY A 70 17.84 -15.99 6.19
CA GLY A 70 17.30 -16.60 7.41
C GLY A 70 18.06 -17.84 7.86
N PHE A 71 18.48 -18.70 6.92
CA PHE A 71 19.32 -19.87 7.21
C PHE A 71 20.71 -19.48 7.72
N LEU A 72 21.37 -18.50 7.09
CA LEU A 72 22.66 -17.99 7.57
C LEU A 72 22.55 -17.39 8.98
N CYS A 73 21.48 -16.64 9.27
CA CYS A 73 21.23 -16.12 10.61
C CYS A 73 20.97 -17.25 11.63
N LEU A 74 20.29 -18.32 11.23
CA LEU A 74 20.07 -19.50 12.08
C LEU A 74 21.39 -20.22 12.39
N VAL A 75 22.23 -20.46 11.37
CA VAL A 75 23.55 -21.08 11.55
C VAL A 75 24.43 -20.23 12.44
N GLY A 76 24.48 -18.90 12.20
CA GLY A 76 25.24 -17.98 13.04
C GLY A 76 24.78 -18.00 14.50
N THR A 77 23.46 -18.00 14.72
CA THR A 77 22.86 -18.13 16.05
C THR A 77 23.26 -19.46 16.72
N ALA A 78 23.16 -20.58 15.99
CA ALA A 78 23.52 -21.89 16.51
C ALA A 78 25.01 -21.97 16.91
N VAL A 79 25.90 -21.39 16.10
CA VAL A 79 27.34 -21.31 16.43
C VAL A 79 27.57 -20.47 17.68
N CYS A 80 26.93 -19.29 17.78
CA CYS A 80 27.02 -18.45 18.98
C CYS A 80 26.52 -19.16 20.25
N ASN A 81 25.51 -20.02 20.10
CA ASN A 81 24.92 -20.77 21.20
C ASN A 81 25.79 -21.97 21.61
N ALA A 82 26.40 -22.69 20.66
CA ALA A 82 27.15 -23.93 20.92
C ALA A 82 28.66 -23.74 21.17
N TRP A 83 29.29 -22.76 20.53
CA TRP A 83 30.75 -22.63 20.53
C TRP A 83 31.32 -22.24 21.89
N GLY A 84 32.21 -23.07 22.45
CA GLY A 84 32.87 -22.79 23.74
C GLY A 84 31.89 -22.76 24.92
N VAL A 85 30.85 -23.60 24.88
CA VAL A 85 29.95 -23.84 26.01
C VAL A 85 30.36 -25.12 26.73
N HIS A 86 30.49 -25.04 28.05
CA HIS A 86 30.94 -26.15 28.89
C HIS A 86 29.87 -26.63 29.88
N SER A 87 28.73 -25.95 29.99
CA SER A 87 27.64 -26.34 30.90
C SER A 87 26.25 -25.96 30.38
N LEU A 88 25.22 -26.73 30.79
CA LEU A 88 23.82 -26.48 30.44
C LEU A 88 23.31 -25.11 30.92
N PRO A 89 23.60 -24.64 32.16
CA PRO A 89 23.19 -23.29 32.59
C PRO A 89 23.84 -22.19 31.74
N GLN A 90 25.08 -22.39 31.30
CA GLN A 90 25.76 -21.45 30.40
C GLN A 90 25.09 -21.42 29.02
N ALA A 91 24.73 -22.57 28.45
CA ALA A 91 23.96 -22.66 27.20
C ALA A 91 22.63 -21.91 27.31
N SER A 92 21.88 -22.16 28.38
CA SER A 92 20.59 -21.51 28.65
C SER A 92 20.70 -19.99 28.77
N SER A 93 21.73 -19.49 29.47
CA SER A 93 21.96 -18.05 29.60
C SER A 93 22.34 -17.39 28.27
N ARG A 94 23.07 -18.10 27.39
CA ARG A 94 23.40 -17.61 26.05
C ARG A 94 22.16 -17.56 25.16
N ALA A 95 21.35 -18.62 25.15
CA ALA A 95 20.10 -18.67 24.42
C ALA A 95 19.16 -17.51 24.84
N ALA A 96 19.00 -17.27 26.15
CA ALA A 96 18.23 -16.14 26.65
C ALA A 96 18.72 -14.78 26.13
N ARG A 97 20.05 -14.55 26.11
CA ARG A 97 20.62 -13.28 25.62
C ARG A 97 20.51 -13.13 24.10
N LEU A 98 20.65 -14.22 23.35
CA LEU A 98 20.44 -14.23 21.90
C LEU A 98 18.97 -13.95 21.57
N CYS A 99 18.03 -14.53 22.32
CA CYS A 99 16.61 -14.19 22.22
C CYS A 99 16.39 -12.69 22.40
N LEU A 100 16.90 -12.10 23.49
CA LEU A 100 16.83 -10.66 23.74
C LEU A 100 17.44 -9.83 22.58
N ALA A 101 18.63 -10.21 22.11
CA ALA A 101 19.26 -9.53 20.98
C ALA A 101 18.41 -9.55 19.71
N HIS A 102 17.77 -10.68 19.39
CA HIS A 102 16.90 -10.81 18.23
C HIS A 102 15.62 -9.96 18.34
N LEU A 103 15.18 -9.57 19.53
CA LEU A 103 14.02 -8.70 19.71
C LEU A 103 14.32 -7.24 19.34
N ILE A 104 15.59 -6.78 19.33
CA ILE A 104 15.96 -5.37 19.10
C ILE A 104 15.36 -4.80 17.80
N PRO A 105 15.51 -5.43 16.62
CA PRO A 105 14.99 -4.88 15.36
C PRO A 105 13.46 -4.89 15.27
N MET A 106 12.76 -5.52 16.22
CA MET A 106 11.30 -5.64 16.19
C MET A 106 10.57 -4.47 16.86
N PHE A 107 11.26 -3.68 17.71
CA PHE A 107 10.66 -2.63 18.53
C PHE A 107 10.75 -1.21 17.95
N PHE A 108 10.64 -1.07 16.62
CA PHE A 108 10.50 0.25 16.01
C PHE A 108 9.05 0.73 16.10
N ALA A 109 8.84 1.97 16.56
CA ALA A 109 7.52 2.59 16.55
C ALA A 109 7.00 2.80 15.12
N GLY A 110 5.70 3.03 14.98
CA GLY A 110 5.13 3.52 13.72
C GLY A 110 4.84 2.50 12.64
N GLY A 111 4.96 1.21 12.95
CA GLY A 111 4.68 0.13 12.01
C GLY A 111 5.80 -0.08 10.98
N TYR A 112 5.50 -0.93 9.99
CA TYR A 112 6.54 -1.42 9.07
C TYR A 112 7.08 -0.35 8.11
N GLU A 113 6.29 0.66 7.76
CA GLU A 113 6.68 1.70 6.80
C GLU A 113 7.78 2.61 7.34
N LEU A 114 7.69 3.03 8.60
CA LEU A 114 8.71 3.84 9.24
C LEU A 114 10.02 3.07 9.37
N GLY A 115 9.97 1.81 9.82
CA GLY A 115 11.17 1.00 9.98
C GLY A 115 11.84 0.65 8.66
N ALA A 116 11.05 0.33 7.63
CA ALA A 116 11.56 0.15 6.27
C ALA A 116 12.29 1.41 5.77
N ARG A 117 11.72 2.60 6.04
CA ARG A 117 12.31 3.89 5.64
C ARG A 117 13.61 4.20 6.38
N ILE A 118 13.66 4.03 7.71
CA ILE A 118 14.86 4.27 8.52
C ILE A 118 16.01 3.37 8.05
N LEU A 119 15.71 2.10 7.76
CA LEU A 119 16.70 1.13 7.33
C LEU A 119 17.04 1.22 5.83
N GLY A 120 16.34 2.04 5.04
CA GLY A 120 16.54 2.14 3.59
C GLY A 120 16.22 0.85 2.84
N ILE A 121 15.32 0.03 3.37
CA ILE A 121 14.92 -1.26 2.77
C ILE A 121 13.47 -1.22 2.31
N SER A 122 13.07 -2.15 1.44
CA SER A 122 11.68 -2.25 1.01
C SER A 122 10.77 -2.69 2.16
N LEU A 123 9.50 -2.30 2.12
CA LEU A 123 8.49 -2.75 3.07
C LEU A 123 8.43 -4.27 3.18
N GLN A 124 8.57 -4.96 2.03
CA GLN A 124 8.63 -6.41 1.98
C GLN A 124 9.89 -6.96 2.68
N GLY A 125 11.04 -6.31 2.48
CA GLY A 125 12.28 -6.65 3.16
C GLY A 125 12.18 -6.49 4.67
N TYR A 126 11.62 -5.36 5.14
CA TYR A 126 11.40 -5.13 6.58
C TYR A 126 10.45 -6.16 7.18
N GLY A 127 9.35 -6.50 6.48
CA GLY A 127 8.44 -7.56 6.90
C GLY A 127 9.13 -8.93 7.02
N ALA A 128 10.03 -9.26 6.09
CA ALA A 128 10.79 -10.50 6.13
C ALA A 128 11.80 -10.52 7.30
N ILE A 129 12.46 -9.39 7.59
CA ILE A 129 13.35 -9.24 8.76
C ILE A 129 12.56 -9.43 10.05
N HIS A 130 11.46 -8.69 10.23
CA HIS A 130 10.61 -8.81 11.42
C HIS A 130 10.15 -10.25 11.65
N TYR A 131 9.74 -10.95 10.58
CA TYR A 131 9.35 -12.35 10.65
C TYR A 131 10.50 -13.29 11.03
N THR A 132 11.66 -13.13 10.39
CA THR A 132 12.83 -14.00 10.60
C THR A 132 13.37 -13.86 12.02
N PHE A 133 13.52 -12.63 12.51
CA PHE A 133 13.98 -12.36 13.87
C PHE A 133 12.97 -12.80 14.93
N GLY A 134 11.66 -12.73 14.64
CA GLY A 134 10.63 -13.31 15.51
C GLY A 134 10.74 -14.83 15.66
N ILE A 135 11.04 -15.56 14.57
CA ILE A 135 11.30 -17.01 14.64
C ILE A 135 12.58 -17.30 15.44
N LEU A 136 13.67 -16.59 15.17
CA LEU A 136 14.94 -16.80 15.89
C LEU A 136 14.77 -16.54 17.39
N ALA A 137 14.08 -15.47 17.77
CA ALA A 137 13.76 -15.19 19.18
C ALA A 137 12.92 -16.31 19.80
N MET A 138 11.92 -16.85 19.08
CA MET A 138 11.11 -17.96 19.56
C MET A 138 11.92 -19.25 19.76
N LEU A 139 12.80 -19.60 18.81
CA LEU A 139 13.65 -20.79 18.92
C LEU A 139 14.62 -20.68 20.11
N GLU A 140 15.26 -19.52 20.30
CA GLU A 140 16.16 -19.30 21.42
C GLU A 140 15.43 -19.25 22.77
N ALA A 141 14.22 -18.68 22.81
CA ALA A 141 13.35 -18.75 23.99
C ALA A 141 12.99 -20.20 24.34
N LEU A 142 12.67 -21.03 23.33
CA LEU A 142 12.35 -22.44 23.53
C LEU A 142 13.52 -23.22 24.12
N VAL A 143 14.74 -23.00 23.59
CA VAL A 143 15.97 -23.62 24.13
C VAL A 143 16.18 -23.21 25.60
N HIS A 144 16.04 -21.93 25.92
CA HIS A 144 16.15 -21.43 27.29
C HIS A 144 15.13 -22.10 28.24
N ILE A 145 13.85 -22.14 27.84
CA ILE A 145 12.76 -22.74 28.62
C ILE A 145 12.98 -24.24 28.82
N LEU A 146 13.38 -24.96 27.75
CA LEU A 146 13.64 -26.40 27.81
C LEU A 146 14.76 -26.71 28.82
N ILE A 147 15.87 -25.97 28.76
CA ILE A 147 16.98 -26.22 29.69
C ILE A 147 16.56 -25.90 31.14
N ILE A 148 15.84 -24.80 31.39
CA ILE A 148 15.39 -24.46 32.76
C ILE A 148 14.41 -25.52 33.28
N THR A 149 13.43 -25.95 32.48
CA THR A 149 12.47 -26.99 32.89
C THR A 149 13.11 -28.36 33.12
N CYS A 150 14.18 -28.70 32.41
CA CYS A 150 14.93 -29.93 32.62
C CYS A 150 15.91 -29.87 33.80
N THR A 151 16.33 -28.67 34.24
CA THR A 151 17.39 -28.51 35.25
C THR A 151 16.89 -27.97 36.59
N GLN A 152 15.71 -27.36 36.63
CA GLN A 152 15.16 -26.68 37.81
C GLN A 152 13.66 -26.95 37.95
N SER A 153 13.17 -27.00 39.19
CA SER A 153 11.74 -27.07 39.48
C SER A 153 11.10 -25.70 39.28
N VAL A 154 10.24 -25.57 38.27
CA VAL A 154 9.53 -24.33 37.98
C VAL A 154 8.34 -24.17 38.94
N THR A 155 8.46 -23.25 39.89
CA THR A 155 7.37 -22.82 40.79
C THR A 155 6.83 -21.44 40.42
N MET A 156 5.51 -21.27 40.45
CA MET A 156 4.85 -19.98 40.17
C MET A 156 4.91 -18.99 41.35
N SER A 157 5.33 -19.45 42.53
CA SER A 157 5.51 -18.58 43.71
C SER A 157 6.77 -17.71 43.61
N ASN A 158 7.69 -18.03 42.68
CA ASN A 158 8.88 -17.23 42.43
C ASN A 158 8.62 -16.25 41.29
N ASP A 159 8.73 -14.95 41.57
CA ASP A 159 8.61 -13.86 40.61
C ASP A 159 9.42 -14.12 39.32
N LEU A 160 10.64 -14.63 39.44
CA LEU A 160 11.51 -14.89 38.28
C LEU A 160 10.85 -15.87 37.29
N HIS A 161 10.27 -16.96 37.81
CA HIS A 161 9.63 -17.99 37.00
C HIS A 161 8.28 -17.52 36.46
N LEU A 162 7.49 -16.81 37.28
CA LEU A 162 6.20 -16.26 36.88
C LEU A 162 6.34 -15.32 35.68
N TYR A 163 7.23 -14.32 35.78
CA TYR A 163 7.46 -13.37 34.69
C TYR A 163 8.13 -14.03 33.46
N GLY A 164 8.96 -15.05 33.68
CA GLY A 164 9.53 -15.87 32.60
C GLY A 164 8.44 -16.57 31.78
N VAL A 165 7.53 -17.30 32.44
CA VAL A 165 6.40 -17.99 31.78
C VAL A 165 5.46 -16.98 31.11
N LEU A 166 5.17 -15.86 31.76
CA LEU A 166 4.30 -14.83 31.17
C LEU A 166 4.93 -14.24 29.91
N SER A 167 6.24 -13.95 29.91
CA SER A 167 6.96 -13.47 28.72
C SER A 167 6.95 -14.48 27.57
N ALA A 168 7.16 -15.77 27.87
CA ALA A 168 7.08 -16.86 26.89
C ALA A 168 5.67 -16.99 26.29
N SER A 169 4.64 -16.84 27.12
CA SER A 169 3.24 -16.87 26.67
C SER A 169 2.91 -15.71 25.72
N MET A 170 3.44 -14.51 25.99
CA MET A 170 3.27 -13.35 25.10
C MET A 170 4.02 -13.53 23.78
N LEU A 171 5.25 -14.05 23.81
CA LEU A 171 6.02 -14.35 22.59
C LEU A 171 5.30 -15.40 21.73
N LEU A 172 4.71 -16.43 22.37
CA LEU A 172 3.90 -17.43 21.67
C LEU A 172 2.63 -16.82 21.06
N ALA A 173 1.92 -15.98 21.80
CA ALA A 173 0.77 -15.25 21.28
C ALA A 173 1.14 -14.39 20.05
N LEU A 174 2.27 -13.66 20.11
CA LEU A 174 2.77 -12.85 19.00
C LEU A 174 3.07 -13.68 17.74
N MET A 175 3.47 -14.94 17.88
CA MET A 175 3.67 -15.86 16.76
C MET A 175 2.37 -16.42 16.16
N ILE A 176 1.33 -16.59 16.98
CA ILE A 176 0.04 -17.16 16.55
C ILE A 176 -0.89 -16.09 15.94
N LEU A 177 -0.91 -14.88 16.49
CA LEU A 177 -1.79 -13.78 16.06
C LEU A 177 -1.76 -13.49 14.53
N PRO A 178 -0.62 -13.53 13.82
CA PRO A 178 -0.57 -13.33 12.38
C PRO A 178 -1.44 -14.31 11.55
N LEU A 179 -1.82 -15.46 12.10
CA LEU A 179 -2.69 -16.44 11.43
C LEU A 179 -4.11 -15.91 11.21
N VAL A 180 -4.61 -15.04 12.10
CA VAL A 180 -5.97 -14.48 12.01
C VAL A 180 -6.04 -13.13 11.28
N LYS A 181 -4.89 -12.55 10.89
CA LYS A 181 -4.80 -11.21 10.28
C LYS A 181 -5.68 -11.00 9.04
N LYS A 182 -5.95 -12.07 8.28
CA LYS A 182 -6.79 -12.01 7.07
C LYS A 182 -8.27 -11.82 7.38
N ARG A 183 -8.73 -12.27 8.55
CA ARG A 183 -10.14 -12.22 8.94
C ARG A 183 -10.47 -10.90 9.63
N VAL A 184 -9.62 -10.48 10.57
CA VAL A 184 -9.84 -9.29 11.42
C VAL A 184 -8.55 -8.48 11.56
N TYR A 185 -8.15 -7.78 10.50
CA TYR A 185 -6.86 -7.06 10.45
C TYR A 185 -6.69 -6.03 11.57
N GLU A 186 -7.73 -5.23 11.83
CA GLU A 186 -7.67 -4.16 12.84
C GLU A 186 -7.50 -4.71 14.26
N VAL A 187 -8.27 -5.76 14.61
CA VAL A 187 -8.16 -6.45 15.91
C VAL A 187 -6.79 -7.10 16.05
N PHE A 188 -6.34 -7.83 15.02
CA PHE A 188 -5.01 -8.44 14.98
C PHE A 188 -3.91 -7.43 15.30
N LEU A 189 -3.91 -6.27 14.62
CA LEU A 189 -2.84 -5.28 14.77
C LEU A 189 -2.80 -4.71 16.19
N ARG A 190 -3.96 -4.39 16.79
CA ARG A 190 -4.03 -3.85 18.15
C ARG A 190 -3.65 -4.87 19.21
N THR A 191 -4.14 -6.11 19.08
CA THR A 191 -3.77 -7.19 20.01
C THR A 191 -2.28 -7.50 19.93
N HIS A 192 -1.69 -7.54 18.74
CA HIS A 192 -0.25 -7.76 18.56
C HIS A 192 0.58 -6.64 19.23
N GLN A 193 0.20 -5.37 19.04
CA GLN A 193 0.84 -4.24 19.73
C GLN A 193 0.71 -4.33 21.26
N GLY A 194 -0.48 -4.68 21.76
CA GLY A 194 -0.72 -4.88 23.20
C GLY A 194 0.14 -5.99 23.80
N CYS A 195 0.17 -7.17 23.15
CA CYS A 195 1.02 -8.29 23.57
C CYS A 195 2.50 -7.91 23.59
N ALA A 196 2.98 -7.12 22.61
CA ALA A 196 4.37 -6.65 22.57
C ALA A 196 4.70 -5.73 23.76
N LEU A 197 3.78 -4.83 24.14
CA LEU A 197 3.98 -3.95 25.32
C LEU A 197 4.02 -4.74 26.63
N VAL A 198 3.10 -5.70 26.81
CA VAL A 198 3.10 -6.59 27.98
C VAL A 198 4.36 -7.45 28.01
N MET A 199 4.83 -7.91 26.84
CA MET A 199 6.09 -8.67 26.73
C MET A 199 7.29 -7.83 27.18
N ILE A 200 7.40 -6.55 26.82
CA ILE A 200 8.48 -5.66 27.31
C ILE A 200 8.47 -5.58 28.84
N TYR A 201 7.30 -5.36 29.44
CA TYR A 201 7.17 -5.27 30.91
C TYR A 201 7.57 -6.57 31.61
N THR A 202 7.12 -7.70 31.09
CA THR A 202 7.40 -9.03 31.68
C THR A 202 8.86 -9.43 31.51
N ILE A 203 9.48 -9.12 30.36
CA ILE A 203 10.93 -9.27 30.16
C ILE A 203 11.72 -8.39 31.13
N TRP A 204 11.30 -7.14 31.35
CA TRP A 204 11.95 -6.28 32.35
C TRP A 204 11.90 -6.89 33.74
N ARG A 205 10.72 -7.31 34.21
CA ARG A 205 10.58 -7.96 35.53
C ARG A 205 11.41 -9.24 35.63
N HIS A 206 11.39 -10.08 34.61
CA HIS A 206 12.18 -11.31 34.56
C HIS A 206 13.70 -11.05 34.59
N THR A 207 14.17 -10.05 33.85
CA THR A 207 15.61 -9.74 33.75
C THR A 207 16.16 -8.90 34.90
N HIS A 208 15.33 -8.08 35.54
CA HIS A 208 15.73 -7.23 36.66
C HIS A 208 15.95 -8.04 37.94
N SER A 209 15.22 -9.14 38.12
CA SER A 209 15.40 -10.08 39.22
C SER A 209 16.65 -10.96 39.09
N PHE A 210 17.39 -10.87 37.97
CA PHE A 210 18.58 -11.68 37.71
C PHE A 210 19.86 -10.86 37.90
N PRO A 211 20.93 -11.39 38.53
CA PRO A 211 22.14 -10.63 38.87
C PRO A 211 22.95 -10.15 37.64
N ALA A 212 22.70 -10.69 36.45
CA ALA A 212 23.29 -10.18 35.22
C ALA A 212 22.59 -8.90 34.77
N LYS A 213 23.34 -7.92 34.22
CA LYS A 213 22.82 -6.65 33.66
C LYS A 213 21.97 -6.81 32.39
N SER A 214 21.26 -7.93 32.21
CA SER A 214 20.43 -8.22 31.04
C SER A 214 19.23 -7.27 30.90
N TRP A 215 18.84 -6.59 31.98
CA TRP A 215 17.82 -5.53 31.95
C TRP A 215 18.19 -4.35 31.03
N LEU A 216 19.48 -4.17 30.71
CA LEU A 216 19.94 -3.17 29.73
C LEU A 216 19.31 -3.37 28.35
N TYR A 217 19.02 -4.61 27.95
CA TYR A 217 18.30 -4.87 26.69
C TYR A 217 16.90 -4.26 26.69
N THR A 218 16.20 -4.30 27.82
CA THR A 218 14.88 -3.66 27.96
C THR A 218 14.99 -2.15 27.82
N VAL A 219 16.05 -1.55 28.38
CA VAL A 219 16.34 -0.11 28.16
C VAL A 219 16.52 0.16 26.67
N ILE A 220 17.28 -0.67 25.95
CA ILE A 220 17.46 -0.53 24.50
C ILE A 220 16.11 -0.59 23.76
N TYR A 221 15.20 -1.51 24.12
CA TYR A 221 13.89 -1.59 23.47
C TYR A 221 13.06 -0.33 23.71
N ILE A 222 13.00 0.14 24.96
CA ILE A 222 12.24 1.34 25.35
C ILE A 222 12.84 2.58 24.69
N SER A 223 14.17 2.72 24.69
CA SER A 223 14.87 3.82 24.01
C SER A 223 14.61 3.79 22.50
N THR A 224 14.68 2.62 21.86
CA THR A 224 14.41 2.49 20.42
C THR A 224 12.96 2.86 20.10
N LEU A 225 11.99 2.36 20.88
CA LEU A 225 10.57 2.66 20.71
C LEU A 225 10.27 4.15 20.93
N THR A 226 10.83 4.76 21.98
CA THR A 226 10.61 6.18 22.30
C THR A 226 11.26 7.11 21.28
N ILE A 227 12.51 6.87 20.89
CA ILE A 227 13.21 7.68 19.88
C ILE A 227 12.48 7.60 18.54
N THR A 228 12.16 6.39 18.07
CA THR A 228 11.45 6.21 16.80
C THR A 228 10.02 6.77 16.85
N GLY A 229 9.34 6.67 18.00
CA GLY A 229 8.00 7.21 18.23
C GLY A 229 7.97 8.73 18.25
N ILE A 230 8.92 9.37 18.95
CA ILE A 230 9.07 10.83 18.96
C ILE A 230 9.39 11.33 17.55
N MET A 231 10.29 10.66 16.82
CA MET A 231 10.61 11.02 15.45
C MET A 231 9.39 10.93 14.53
N GLN A 232 8.57 9.88 14.67
CA GLN A 232 7.33 9.76 13.90
C GLN A 232 6.33 10.84 14.26
N LEU A 233 6.10 11.08 15.56
CA LEU A 233 5.18 12.10 16.03
C LEU A 233 5.61 13.48 15.54
N ALA A 234 6.90 13.82 15.66
CA ALA A 234 7.46 15.06 15.15
C ALA A 234 7.25 15.21 13.64
N ARG A 235 7.42 14.13 12.87
CA ARG A 235 7.17 14.14 11.42
C ARG A 235 5.69 14.36 11.09
N ILE A 236 4.79 13.66 11.78
CA ILE A 236 3.35 13.80 11.60
C ILE A 236 2.94 15.24 11.95
N LEU A 237 3.37 15.76 13.10
CA LEU A 237 3.07 17.14 13.50
C LEU A 237 3.61 18.15 12.51
N PHE A 238 4.88 18.02 12.11
CA PHE A 238 5.50 18.88 11.12
C PHE A 238 4.74 18.86 9.80
N ARG A 239 4.33 17.68 9.32
CA ARG A 239 3.64 17.53 8.03
C ARG A 239 2.21 18.06 8.05
N ASN A 240 1.49 17.87 9.15
CA ASN A 240 0.06 18.16 9.22
C ASN A 240 -0.27 19.54 9.78
N VAL A 241 0.68 20.19 10.48
CA VAL A 241 0.47 21.49 11.11
C VAL A 241 1.48 22.50 10.56
N ALA A 242 0.96 23.55 9.94
CA ALA A 242 1.73 24.71 9.52
C ALA A 242 1.15 25.97 10.16
N LEU A 243 2.02 26.77 10.81
CA LEU A 243 1.62 28.09 11.31
C LEU A 243 1.08 28.91 10.14
N GLY A 244 -0.14 29.43 10.29
CA GLY A 244 -0.81 30.30 9.32
C GLY A 244 -1.49 29.62 8.12
N LYS A 245 -1.26 28.31 7.84
CA LYS A 245 -1.84 27.61 6.68
C LYS A 245 -2.88 26.52 7.04
N GLY A 246 -3.20 26.35 8.32
CA GLY A 246 -4.18 25.38 8.78
C GLY A 246 -3.67 23.93 8.81
N SER A 247 -4.61 22.98 8.83
CA SER A 247 -4.34 21.52 8.85
C SER A 247 -4.76 20.87 7.53
N VAL A 248 -4.29 19.65 7.27
CA VAL A 248 -4.67 18.89 6.06
C VAL A 248 -6.18 18.81 5.92
N GLN A 249 -6.69 19.28 4.78
CA GLN A 249 -8.10 19.15 4.42
C GLN A 249 -8.28 18.01 3.44
N LEU A 250 -9.37 17.27 3.62
CA LEU A 250 -9.77 16.16 2.78
C LEU A 250 -11.15 16.44 2.17
N ALA A 251 -11.27 16.25 0.86
CA ALA A 251 -12.53 16.27 0.14
C ALA A 251 -12.78 14.91 -0.54
N LEU A 252 -14.02 14.42 -0.45
CA LEU A 252 -14.45 13.16 -1.05
C LEU A 252 -15.28 13.41 -2.31
N GLN A 253 -14.96 12.69 -3.38
CA GLN A 253 -15.75 12.62 -4.62
C GLN A 253 -16.10 11.15 -4.93
N ARG A 254 -17.29 10.92 -5.47
CA ARG A 254 -17.78 9.57 -5.83
C ARG A 254 -17.82 9.40 -7.34
N HIS A 255 -17.29 8.27 -7.82
CA HIS A 255 -17.24 7.87 -9.22
C HIS A 255 -17.80 6.45 -9.33
N GLY A 256 -19.14 6.35 -9.35
CA GLY A 256 -19.85 5.06 -9.31
C GLY A 256 -19.46 4.23 -8.08
N ASP A 257 -18.89 3.05 -8.32
CA ASP A 257 -18.42 2.10 -7.30
C ASP A 257 -17.05 2.47 -6.67
N ALA A 258 -16.36 3.47 -7.22
CA ALA A 258 -15.08 3.97 -6.74
C ALA A 258 -15.23 5.36 -6.11
N ALA A 259 -14.26 5.74 -5.29
CA ALA A 259 -14.23 7.04 -4.65
C ALA A 259 -12.82 7.65 -4.73
N GLN A 260 -12.80 8.96 -4.99
CA GLN A 260 -11.59 9.77 -5.04
C GLN A 260 -11.53 10.64 -3.78
N LEU A 261 -10.35 10.67 -3.15
CA LEU A 261 -10.02 11.54 -2.04
C LEU A 261 -9.03 12.58 -2.52
N THR A 262 -9.30 13.85 -2.30
CA THR A 262 -8.37 14.93 -2.61
C THR A 262 -7.91 15.57 -1.31
N LEU A 263 -6.59 15.58 -1.09
CA LEU A 263 -5.93 16.12 0.09
C LEU A 263 -5.25 17.44 -0.25
N GLU A 264 -5.60 18.49 0.49
CA GLU A 264 -4.92 19.78 0.49
C GLU A 264 -3.83 19.77 1.56
N LEU A 265 -2.58 19.91 1.13
CA LEU A 265 -1.42 19.75 2.01
C LEU A 265 -0.91 21.11 2.49
N PRO A 266 -0.79 21.36 3.80
CA PRO A 266 -0.27 22.62 4.32
C PRO A 266 1.24 22.76 4.06
N ARG A 267 1.95 21.64 3.93
CA ARG A 267 3.36 21.57 3.57
C ARG A 267 3.58 20.63 2.38
N ALA A 268 3.81 21.23 1.23
CA ALA A 268 4.18 20.54 0.00
C ALA A 268 5.43 19.67 0.18
N TRP A 269 5.50 18.59 -0.59
CA TRP A 269 6.73 17.85 -0.88
C TRP A 269 6.72 17.45 -2.35
N LYS A 270 7.89 17.13 -2.89
CA LYS A 270 7.98 16.57 -4.23
C LYS A 270 7.50 15.12 -4.20
N VAL A 271 6.34 14.87 -4.78
CA VAL A 271 5.77 13.52 -4.89
C VAL A 271 6.54 12.72 -5.94
N ARG A 272 6.75 11.43 -5.66
CA ARG A 272 7.31 10.46 -6.62
C ARG A 272 6.29 9.38 -6.96
N ALA A 273 6.34 8.88 -8.18
CA ALA A 273 5.50 7.79 -8.63
C ALA A 273 5.69 6.54 -7.76
N GLY A 274 4.58 5.90 -7.35
CA GLY A 274 4.58 4.76 -6.45
C GLY A 274 4.67 5.10 -4.96
N GLU A 275 4.74 6.39 -4.60
CA GLU A 275 4.60 6.83 -3.22
C GLU A 275 3.19 6.53 -2.68
N ARG A 276 3.17 6.19 -1.39
CA ARG A 276 1.98 5.90 -0.61
C ARG A 276 1.99 6.78 0.63
N LEU A 277 0.84 6.98 1.23
CA LEU A 277 0.70 7.67 2.50
C LEU A 277 -0.26 6.92 3.41
N MET A 278 -0.13 7.13 4.71
CA MET A 278 -1.03 6.61 5.71
C MET A 278 -2.02 7.72 6.07
N LEU A 279 -3.30 7.50 5.79
CA LEU A 279 -4.37 8.45 6.01
C LEU A 279 -5.15 8.10 7.27
N GLY A 280 -5.26 9.05 8.20
CA GLY A 280 -6.19 9.04 9.32
C GLY A 280 -7.24 10.14 9.14
N VAL A 281 -8.51 9.83 9.40
CA VAL A 281 -9.63 10.79 9.24
C VAL A 281 -10.39 10.89 10.55
N PRO A 282 -10.04 11.84 11.44
CA PRO A 282 -10.66 11.98 12.76
C PRO A 282 -12.17 12.22 12.70
N CYS A 283 -12.66 12.84 11.62
CA CYS A 283 -14.09 13.11 11.43
C CYS A 283 -14.93 11.84 11.32
N VAL A 284 -14.34 10.68 10.99
CA VAL A 284 -15.04 9.39 10.96
C VAL A 284 -15.29 8.86 12.38
N GLY A 285 -14.48 9.25 13.38
CA GLY A 285 -14.68 8.94 14.80
C GLY A 285 -13.40 9.03 15.62
N LEU A 286 -13.52 9.16 16.94
CA LEU A 286 -12.39 9.37 17.87
C LEU A 286 -11.30 8.28 17.77
N PHE A 287 -11.70 7.01 17.67
CA PHE A 287 -10.75 5.89 17.55
C PHE A 287 -10.01 5.84 16.20
N TYR A 288 -10.54 6.50 15.17
CA TYR A 288 -9.91 6.60 13.85
C TYR A 288 -8.77 7.62 13.81
N LEU A 289 -8.61 8.44 14.86
CA LEU A 289 -7.42 9.27 15.07
C LEU A 289 -6.14 8.41 15.13
N PHE A 290 -6.24 7.22 15.70
CA PHE A 290 -5.11 6.32 15.88
C PHE A 290 -5.03 5.22 14.81
N GLN A 291 -6.00 5.15 13.88
CA GLN A 291 -6.05 4.16 12.81
C GLN A 291 -5.73 4.84 11.47
N ALA A 292 -4.46 4.81 11.08
CA ALA A 292 -4.04 5.27 9.77
C ALA A 292 -4.01 4.10 8.77
N HIS A 293 -4.53 4.32 7.57
CA HIS A 293 -4.61 3.30 6.52
C HIS A 293 -3.76 3.67 5.30
N PRO A 294 -3.05 2.71 4.69
CA PRO A 294 -2.21 2.97 3.53
C PRO A 294 -3.04 3.24 2.27
N PHE A 295 -2.70 4.30 1.55
CA PHE A 295 -3.23 4.62 0.23
C PHE A 295 -2.09 4.97 -0.72
N THR A 296 -2.20 4.53 -1.96
CA THR A 296 -1.29 4.94 -3.04
C THR A 296 -1.68 6.31 -3.54
N ILE A 297 -0.67 7.17 -3.75
CA ILE A 297 -0.86 8.46 -4.39
C ILE A 297 -1.09 8.20 -5.87
N VAL A 298 -2.22 8.65 -6.40
CA VAL A 298 -2.64 8.39 -7.78
C VAL A 298 -2.35 9.58 -8.68
N TRP A 299 -2.54 10.78 -8.13
CA TRP A 299 -2.32 12.03 -8.85
C TRP A 299 -1.84 13.11 -7.88
N TRP A 300 -1.13 14.10 -8.40
CA TRP A 300 -0.74 15.29 -7.66
C TRP A 300 -0.83 16.53 -8.56
N GLU A 301 -1.15 17.67 -7.97
CA GLU A 301 -1.14 18.96 -8.66
C GLU A 301 -0.09 19.87 -8.03
N VAL A 302 0.63 20.58 -8.89
CA VAL A 302 1.80 21.37 -8.55
C VAL A 302 1.50 22.84 -8.79
N ASN A 303 1.93 23.72 -7.89
CA ASN A 303 1.80 25.17 -8.05
C ASN A 303 2.84 25.75 -9.03
N GLN A 304 2.71 27.04 -9.34
CA GLN A 304 3.70 27.81 -10.12
C GLN A 304 5.12 27.76 -9.53
N THR A 305 5.27 27.44 -8.24
CA THR A 305 6.55 27.30 -7.53
C THR A 305 7.06 25.86 -7.46
N ASP A 306 6.55 24.95 -8.30
CA ASP A 306 6.88 23.52 -8.31
C ASP A 306 6.57 22.78 -6.98
N GLN A 307 5.62 23.31 -6.21
CA GLN A 307 5.20 22.76 -4.92
C GLN A 307 3.87 22.00 -5.05
N THR A 308 3.84 20.74 -4.61
CA THR A 308 2.61 19.94 -4.56
C THR A 308 1.58 20.56 -3.62
N ILE A 309 0.43 20.97 -4.16
CA ILE A 309 -0.68 21.55 -3.40
C ILE A 309 -1.71 20.47 -3.05
N LEU A 310 -2.03 19.63 -4.05
CA LEU A 310 -3.11 18.66 -3.99
C LEU A 310 -2.56 17.26 -4.26
N VAL A 311 -3.01 16.30 -3.45
CA VAL A 311 -2.74 14.87 -3.66
C VAL A 311 -4.06 14.14 -3.76
N SER A 312 -4.26 13.38 -4.84
CA SER A 312 -5.45 12.55 -5.03
C SER A 312 -5.15 11.08 -4.77
N LEU A 313 -6.07 10.43 -4.07
CA LEU A 313 -6.08 9.00 -3.79
C LEU A 313 -7.32 8.38 -4.42
N LEU A 314 -7.19 7.18 -4.96
CA LEU A 314 -8.31 6.41 -5.48
C LEU A 314 -8.50 5.16 -4.62
N PHE A 315 -9.75 4.89 -4.23
CA PHE A 315 -10.06 3.68 -3.50
C PHE A 315 -11.44 3.13 -3.85
N ARG A 316 -11.61 1.83 -3.62
CA ARG A 316 -12.92 1.17 -3.65
C ARG A 316 -13.35 0.84 -2.22
N PRO A 317 -14.56 1.21 -1.80
CA PRO A 317 -15.07 0.89 -0.47
C PRO A 317 -15.03 -0.61 -0.18
N ARG A 318 -14.38 -0.98 0.92
CA ARG A 318 -14.38 -2.31 1.53
C ARG A 318 -14.84 -2.22 2.98
N ASN A 319 -15.21 -3.35 3.57
CA ASN A 319 -15.58 -3.44 4.98
C ASN A 319 -14.51 -2.80 5.90
N GLY A 320 -14.95 -2.13 6.96
CA GLY A 320 -14.08 -1.40 7.89
C GLY A 320 -13.93 0.09 7.52
N PHE A 321 -12.71 0.62 7.65
CA PHE A 321 -12.39 2.05 7.47
C PHE A 321 -12.94 2.67 6.18
N THR A 322 -12.65 2.07 5.01
CA THR A 322 -13.00 2.67 3.71
C THR A 322 -14.51 2.80 3.48
N ARG A 323 -15.31 1.87 4.00
CA ARG A 323 -16.78 1.96 3.92
C ARG A 323 -17.31 3.06 4.85
N ARG A 324 -16.78 3.15 6.06
CA ARG A 324 -17.15 4.22 7.00
C ARG A 324 -16.75 5.60 6.51
N LEU A 325 -15.62 5.69 5.81
CA LEU A 325 -15.19 6.94 5.16
C LEU A 325 -16.22 7.39 4.13
N LEU A 326 -16.71 6.48 3.28
CA LEU A 326 -17.74 6.79 2.28
C LEU A 326 -19.09 7.15 2.90
N GLU A 327 -19.46 6.50 4.01
CA GLU A 327 -20.75 6.69 4.69
C GLU A 327 -20.79 7.99 5.53
N ARG A 328 -19.67 8.39 6.15
CA ARG A 328 -19.63 9.50 7.12
C ARG A 328 -19.09 10.81 6.56
N VAL A 329 -18.32 10.77 5.47
CA VAL A 329 -17.81 12.00 4.83
C VAL A 329 -18.79 12.43 3.75
N GLU A 330 -19.34 13.62 3.90
CA GLU A 330 -20.22 14.23 2.89
C GLU A 330 -19.41 14.54 1.61
N VAL A 331 -20.05 14.29 0.46
CA VAL A 331 -19.43 14.53 -0.85
C VAL A 331 -19.19 16.02 -1.04
N ASN A 332 -18.00 16.38 -1.54
CA ASN A 332 -17.55 17.77 -1.74
C ASN A 332 -17.46 18.65 -0.49
N LYS A 333 -17.64 18.10 0.73
CA LYS A 333 -17.40 18.82 1.97
C LYS A 333 -15.98 18.58 2.48
N LYS A 334 -15.30 19.65 2.87
CA LYS A 334 -13.95 19.56 3.45
C LYS A 334 -14.03 19.03 4.87
N CYS A 335 -13.18 18.06 5.19
CA CYS A 335 -13.03 17.51 6.53
C CYS A 335 -11.55 17.46 6.92
N ARG A 336 -11.26 17.45 8.22
CA ARG A 336 -9.87 17.39 8.70
C ARG A 336 -9.33 15.98 8.51
N ALA A 337 -8.09 15.88 8.03
CA ALA A 337 -7.37 14.63 7.92
C ALA A 337 -5.97 14.73 8.53
N TRP A 338 -5.35 13.58 8.75
CA TRP A 338 -3.97 13.42 9.17
C TRP A 338 -3.26 12.50 8.20
N VAL A 339 -2.06 12.87 7.79
CA VAL A 339 -1.25 12.17 6.81
C VAL A 339 0.12 11.85 7.41
N ASP A 340 0.51 10.58 7.40
CA ASP A 340 1.89 10.16 7.61
C ASP A 340 2.48 9.65 6.29
N GLY A 341 3.65 10.17 5.90
CA GLY A 341 4.26 9.88 4.62
C GLY A 341 5.11 11.02 4.05
N PRO A 342 5.57 10.88 2.80
CA PRO A 342 5.30 9.76 1.88
C PRO A 342 6.04 8.46 2.26
N PHE A 343 5.66 7.33 1.68
CA PHE A 343 6.28 6.01 1.85
C PHE A 343 6.35 5.27 0.52
N GLY A 344 7.50 4.71 0.15
CA GLY A 344 7.70 4.04 -1.14
C GLY A 344 7.99 5.01 -2.30
N PRO A 345 8.15 4.49 -3.53
CA PRO A 345 9.03 3.34 -3.72
C PRO A 345 10.42 3.76 -3.23
N CYS A 346 11.15 2.88 -2.54
CA CYS A 346 12.44 3.20 -1.92
C CYS A 346 13.25 4.14 -2.82
N SER A 347 13.52 5.37 -2.34
CA SER A 347 14.62 6.13 -2.89
C SER A 347 15.80 5.18 -2.85
N VAL A 348 16.28 4.83 -4.04
CA VAL A 348 17.67 4.88 -4.39
C VAL A 348 18.54 4.53 -3.19
N ASN A 349 19.06 3.30 -3.18
CA ASN A 349 20.31 2.98 -2.50
C ASN A 349 21.13 4.29 -2.38
N PRO A 350 21.58 4.78 -1.21
CA PRO A 350 22.18 6.13 -1.07
C PRO A 350 23.34 6.41 -2.05
N LEU A 351 23.81 5.36 -2.71
CA LEU A 351 24.78 5.31 -3.79
C LEU A 351 24.23 5.55 -5.22
N GLY A 352 22.93 5.59 -5.52
CA GLY A 352 22.42 6.01 -6.85
C GLY A 352 22.10 4.91 -7.88
N PHE A 353 22.10 3.62 -7.52
CA PHE A 353 22.28 2.53 -8.51
C PHE A 353 21.08 1.58 -8.75
N SER A 354 19.84 2.02 -8.64
CA SER A 354 18.69 1.22 -9.11
C SER A 354 18.28 1.70 -10.49
N SER A 355 18.02 0.78 -11.43
CA SER A 355 17.38 1.15 -12.70
C SER A 355 16.02 1.78 -12.39
N GLU A 356 15.86 3.05 -12.73
CA GLU A 356 14.59 3.74 -12.60
C GLU A 356 13.65 3.27 -13.70
N VAL A 357 12.34 3.43 -13.50
CA VAL A 357 11.35 3.06 -14.54
C VAL A 357 11.66 3.78 -15.86
N GLY A 358 12.18 5.00 -15.81
CA GLY A 358 12.57 5.79 -16.97
C GLY A 358 13.83 5.31 -17.71
N ASP A 359 14.57 4.32 -17.21
CA ASP A 359 15.74 3.77 -17.91
C ASP A 359 15.37 2.80 -19.04
N TYR A 360 14.13 2.33 -19.06
CA TYR A 360 13.61 1.39 -20.07
C TYR A 360 13.09 2.14 -21.28
N GLY A 361 13.38 1.60 -22.48
CA GLY A 361 12.98 2.23 -23.74
C GLY A 361 11.48 2.10 -24.00
N HIS A 362 10.87 1.02 -23.52
CA HIS A 362 9.44 0.75 -23.69
C HIS A 362 8.84 0.27 -22.36
N LEU A 363 7.75 0.91 -21.95
CA LEU A 363 6.96 0.57 -20.77
C LEU A 363 5.62 -0.03 -21.20
N LEU A 364 5.34 -1.26 -20.79
CA LEU A 364 4.01 -1.87 -20.87
C LEU A 364 3.39 -1.90 -19.48
N LEU A 365 2.38 -1.06 -19.28
CA LEU A 365 1.67 -0.91 -18.02
C LEU A 365 0.32 -1.60 -18.13
N ILE A 366 0.08 -2.59 -17.27
CA ILE A 366 -1.15 -3.36 -17.25
C ILE A 366 -1.96 -2.96 -16.02
N ALA A 367 -3.27 -2.75 -16.22
CA ALA A 367 -4.19 -2.39 -15.16
C ALA A 367 -5.54 -3.08 -15.31
N THR A 368 -6.16 -3.43 -14.17
CA THR A 368 -7.54 -3.92 -14.11
C THR A 368 -8.34 -3.11 -13.08
N GLY A 369 -9.52 -2.62 -13.45
CA GLY A 369 -10.38 -1.80 -12.59
C GLY A 369 -9.62 -0.63 -11.95
N ILE A 370 -9.76 -0.44 -10.62
CA ILE A 370 -9.04 0.61 -9.88
C ILE A 370 -7.50 0.42 -9.81
N GLY A 371 -6.96 -0.70 -10.29
CA GLY A 371 -5.50 -0.95 -10.36
C GLY A 371 -4.76 0.07 -11.23
N ILE A 372 -5.48 0.78 -12.12
CA ILE A 372 -4.93 1.93 -12.87
C ILE A 372 -4.32 3.00 -11.96
N ALA A 373 -4.80 3.12 -10.72
CA ALA A 373 -4.26 3.98 -9.68
C ALA A 373 -2.75 3.82 -9.45
N ALA A 374 -2.22 2.59 -9.62
CA ALA A 374 -0.80 2.31 -9.47
C ALA A 374 0.02 2.75 -10.68
N GLN A 375 -0.58 2.80 -11.87
CA GLN A 375 0.11 3.06 -13.14
C GLN A 375 0.17 4.56 -13.49
N LEU A 376 -0.91 5.31 -13.24
CA LEU A 376 -1.00 6.74 -13.58
C LEU A 376 0.17 7.60 -13.04
N PRO A 377 0.62 7.43 -11.78
CA PRO A 377 1.77 8.18 -11.27
C PRO A 377 3.03 7.99 -12.10
N TYR A 378 3.28 6.76 -12.56
CA TYR A 378 4.46 6.46 -13.37
C TYR A 378 4.37 7.11 -14.74
N ILE A 379 3.22 7.02 -15.41
CA ILE A 379 3.03 7.68 -16.71
C ILE A 379 3.30 9.18 -16.57
N LYS A 380 2.72 9.81 -15.55
CA LYS A 380 2.90 11.24 -15.28
C LYS A 380 4.37 11.62 -15.09
N GLU A 381 5.08 10.94 -14.19
CA GLU A 381 6.51 11.22 -13.91
C GLU A 381 7.39 10.97 -15.15
N ILE A 382 7.09 9.95 -15.95
CA ILE A 382 7.84 9.64 -17.17
C ILE A 382 7.61 10.69 -18.25
N LEU A 383 6.37 11.15 -18.48
CA LEU A 383 6.10 12.22 -19.46
C LEU A 383 6.80 13.53 -19.05
N GLU A 384 6.74 13.92 -17.77
CA GLU A 384 7.50 15.06 -17.23
C GLU A 384 9.03 14.86 -17.41
N GLY A 385 9.50 13.63 -17.24
CA GLY A 385 10.88 13.22 -17.49
C GLY A 385 11.30 13.30 -18.96
N ILE A 386 10.39 12.98 -19.89
CA ILE A 386 10.62 13.07 -21.35
C ILE A 386 10.74 14.53 -21.76
N HIS A 387 9.81 15.38 -21.31
CA HIS A 387 9.83 16.81 -21.60
C HIS A 387 11.11 17.48 -21.10
N SER A 388 11.64 17.03 -19.95
CA SER A 388 12.91 17.51 -19.38
C SER A 388 14.16 16.78 -19.89
N ALA A 389 14.03 15.87 -20.86
CA ALA A 389 15.10 15.05 -21.42
C ALA A 389 15.91 14.25 -20.36
N ARG A 390 15.25 13.79 -19.29
CA ARG A 390 15.86 13.06 -18.17
C ARG A 390 15.72 11.54 -18.24
N VAL A 391 14.80 11.04 -19.07
CA VAL A 391 14.50 9.60 -19.18
C VAL A 391 14.83 9.07 -20.57
N ARG A 392 15.01 7.75 -20.67
CA ARG A 392 15.33 7.05 -21.92
C ARG A 392 14.09 6.46 -22.60
N THR A 393 12.95 6.47 -21.92
CA THR A 393 11.70 5.93 -22.42
C THR A 393 11.25 6.63 -23.69
N ARG A 394 10.91 5.83 -24.70
CA ARG A 394 10.45 6.26 -26.03
C ARG A 394 9.07 5.71 -26.39
N ARG A 395 8.52 4.80 -25.60
CA ARG A 395 7.17 4.26 -25.80
C ARG A 395 6.54 3.88 -24.47
N ILE A 396 5.30 4.29 -24.24
CA ILE A 396 4.50 3.93 -23.07
C ILE A 396 3.19 3.34 -23.59
N SER A 397 2.94 2.07 -23.31
CA SER A 397 1.71 1.37 -23.65
C SER A 397 0.94 1.05 -22.37
N LEU A 398 -0.20 1.71 -22.15
CA LEU A 398 -1.12 1.42 -21.05
C LEU A 398 -2.27 0.56 -21.57
N VAL A 399 -2.39 -0.65 -21.05
CA VAL A 399 -3.52 -1.56 -21.32
C VAL A 399 -4.38 -1.65 -20.06
N TRP A 400 -5.60 -1.11 -20.14
CA TRP A 400 -6.51 -1.03 -19.00
C TRP A 400 -7.81 -1.79 -19.27
N GLN A 401 -8.08 -2.81 -18.45
CA GLN A 401 -9.32 -3.55 -18.51
C GLN A 401 -10.30 -3.04 -17.43
N LEU A 402 -11.48 -2.60 -17.87
CA LEU A 402 -12.57 -2.20 -16.97
C LEU A 402 -13.27 -3.44 -16.43
N ASP A 403 -13.43 -3.51 -15.11
CA ASP A 403 -14.09 -4.64 -14.45
C ASP A 403 -15.53 -4.31 -14.02
N ARG A 404 -15.81 -3.04 -13.74
CA ARG A 404 -17.08 -2.57 -13.17
C ARG A 404 -17.55 -1.25 -13.78
N PRO A 405 -18.86 -0.96 -13.74
CA PRO A 405 -19.37 0.37 -14.02
C PRO A 405 -18.77 1.38 -13.02
N GLY A 406 -18.29 2.53 -13.51
CA GLY A 406 -17.60 3.54 -12.69
C GLY A 406 -16.07 3.49 -12.76
N ASP A 407 -15.48 2.40 -13.26
CA ASP A 407 -14.01 2.34 -13.43
C ASP A 407 -13.52 3.44 -14.37
N TRP A 408 -14.17 3.60 -15.52
CA TRP A 408 -13.87 4.64 -16.50
C TRP A 408 -13.96 6.05 -15.89
N GLU A 409 -15.10 6.37 -15.26
CA GLU A 409 -15.36 7.66 -14.61
C GLU A 409 -14.31 8.02 -13.56
N SER A 410 -13.72 7.01 -12.90
CA SER A 410 -12.74 7.22 -11.83
C SER A 410 -11.37 7.71 -12.29
N ALA A 411 -10.99 7.51 -13.55
CA ALA A 411 -9.63 7.78 -14.03
C ALA A 411 -9.54 8.47 -15.40
N HIS A 412 -10.62 8.48 -16.20
CA HIS A 412 -10.57 9.03 -17.56
C HIS A 412 -10.13 10.50 -17.62
N GLY A 413 -10.49 11.32 -16.62
CA GLY A 413 -10.07 12.72 -16.55
C GLY A 413 -8.57 12.89 -16.40
N TRP A 414 -7.88 11.97 -15.72
CA TRP A 414 -6.42 11.97 -15.62
C TRP A 414 -5.76 11.43 -16.89
N LEU A 415 -6.34 10.40 -17.51
CA LEU A 415 -5.86 9.90 -18.81
C LEU A 415 -5.92 10.98 -19.88
N GLN A 416 -7.02 11.72 -19.94
CA GLN A 416 -7.17 12.85 -20.85
C GLN A 416 -6.05 13.88 -20.66
N LYS A 417 -5.76 14.27 -19.42
CA LYS A 417 -4.66 15.19 -19.10
C LYS A 417 -3.29 14.63 -19.53
N LEU A 418 -3.03 13.34 -19.31
CA LEU A 418 -1.75 12.72 -19.70
C LEU A 418 -1.57 12.68 -21.21
N VAL A 419 -2.63 12.38 -21.94
CA VAL A 419 -2.65 12.38 -23.41
C VAL A 419 -2.48 13.80 -23.96
N GLU A 420 -3.10 14.79 -23.34
CA GLU A 420 -2.92 16.21 -23.70
C GLU A 420 -1.49 16.73 -23.41
N GLN A 421 -0.81 16.16 -22.43
CA GLN A 421 0.58 16.50 -22.10
C GLN A 421 1.62 15.83 -23.01
N ASP A 422 1.21 14.84 -23.79
CA ASP A 422 2.09 14.05 -24.63
C ASP A 422 2.19 14.63 -26.06
N ASP A 423 3.00 15.68 -26.21
CA ASP A 423 3.27 16.30 -27.52
C ASP A 423 3.90 15.33 -28.54
N GLY A 424 4.55 14.26 -28.04
CA GLY A 424 5.31 13.31 -28.84
C GLY A 424 4.54 12.06 -29.28
N TYR A 425 3.27 11.92 -28.90
CA TYR A 425 2.46 10.73 -29.16
C TYR A 425 3.13 9.41 -28.71
N LEU A 426 3.86 9.46 -27.59
CA LEU A 426 4.59 8.34 -27.01
C LEU A 426 3.72 7.47 -26.09
N LEU A 427 2.59 8.01 -25.62
CA LEU A 427 1.61 7.35 -24.78
C LEU A 427 0.49 6.75 -25.62
N HIS A 428 0.43 5.43 -25.64
CA HIS A 428 -0.67 4.66 -26.23
C HIS A 428 -1.56 4.13 -25.11
N VAL A 429 -2.84 4.48 -25.15
CA VAL A 429 -3.82 4.05 -24.15
C VAL A 429 -4.86 3.15 -24.81
N THR A 430 -4.88 1.90 -24.41
CA THR A 430 -5.84 0.89 -24.86
C THR A 430 -6.75 0.50 -23.70
N VAL A 431 -8.05 0.72 -23.83
CA VAL A 431 -9.04 0.43 -22.80
C VAL A 431 -9.99 -0.66 -23.29
N TYR A 432 -10.19 -1.68 -22.48
CA TYR A 432 -11.11 -2.78 -22.78
C TYR A 432 -12.30 -2.76 -21.82
N ASP A 433 -13.49 -2.61 -22.38
CA ASP A 433 -14.75 -2.57 -21.62
C ASP A 433 -15.51 -3.89 -21.75
N LYS A 434 -15.46 -4.70 -20.70
CA LYS A 434 -16.16 -5.99 -20.62
C LYS A 434 -17.68 -5.89 -20.74
N THR A 435 -18.25 -4.73 -20.42
CA THR A 435 -19.70 -4.53 -20.42
C THR A 435 -20.25 -4.29 -21.82
N LYS A 436 -19.39 -3.93 -22.77
CA LYS A 436 -19.75 -3.70 -24.17
C LYS A 436 -19.47 -4.94 -25.01
N SER A 437 -20.32 -5.17 -25.99
CA SER A 437 -20.11 -6.21 -26.99
C SER A 437 -18.78 -5.96 -27.75
N PRO A 438 -18.00 -7.00 -28.04
CA PRO A 438 -16.79 -6.86 -28.84
C PRO A 438 -17.16 -6.36 -30.24
N HIS A 439 -16.91 -5.08 -30.50
CA HIS A 439 -16.88 -4.56 -31.86
C HIS A 439 -15.50 -4.91 -32.44
N VAL A 440 -15.48 -5.86 -33.35
CA VAL A 440 -14.26 -6.57 -33.77
C VAL A 440 -13.30 -5.71 -34.60
N ASN A 441 -13.75 -4.60 -35.22
CA ASN A 441 -12.95 -3.92 -36.25
C ASN A 441 -12.84 -2.38 -36.15
N ASP A 442 -13.38 -1.73 -35.12
CA ASP A 442 -13.15 -0.29 -34.95
C ASP A 442 -13.20 0.14 -33.47
N PRO A 443 -12.06 0.51 -32.85
CA PRO A 443 -12.06 1.04 -31.50
C PRO A 443 -12.76 2.40 -31.47
N LYS A 444 -13.54 2.64 -30.42
CA LYS A 444 -14.02 4.00 -30.16
C LYS A 444 -12.83 4.84 -29.72
N LYS A 445 -12.35 5.71 -30.61
CA LYS A 445 -11.30 6.69 -30.30
C LYS A 445 -11.86 7.81 -29.45
N LEU A 446 -11.25 8.03 -28.30
CA LEU A 446 -11.60 9.05 -27.32
C LEU A 446 -10.39 9.95 -27.03
N GLY A 447 -10.68 11.13 -26.51
CA GLY A 447 -9.68 12.08 -26.03
C GLY A 447 -9.02 12.93 -27.11
N HIS A 448 -8.01 13.70 -26.71
CA HIS A 448 -7.32 14.64 -27.60
C HIS A 448 -6.64 13.86 -28.73
N HIS A 449 -6.90 14.22 -29.99
CA HIS A 449 -6.47 13.50 -31.19
C HIS A 449 -6.89 12.02 -31.31
N GLY A 450 -7.82 11.52 -30.48
CA GLY A 450 -8.29 10.13 -30.55
C GLY A 450 -7.27 9.08 -30.11
N LEU A 451 -6.37 9.43 -29.19
CA LEU A 451 -5.27 8.58 -28.73
C LEU A 451 -5.67 7.54 -27.67
N ILE A 452 -6.88 7.63 -27.15
CA ILE A 452 -7.44 6.61 -26.25
C ILE A 452 -8.33 5.69 -27.08
N GLU A 453 -7.89 4.47 -27.29
CA GLU A 453 -8.64 3.46 -28.03
C GLU A 453 -9.48 2.61 -27.06
N VAL A 454 -10.80 2.64 -27.21
CA VAL A 454 -11.71 1.84 -26.38
C VAL A 454 -12.30 0.70 -27.18
N TYR A 455 -11.96 -0.52 -26.77
CA TYR A 455 -12.45 -1.78 -27.31
C TYR A 455 -13.54 -2.37 -26.41
N GLY A 456 -14.51 -3.06 -27.01
CA GLY A 456 -15.49 -3.85 -26.27
C GLY A 456 -14.97 -5.27 -26.02
N GLY A 457 -15.30 -5.87 -24.88
CA GLY A 457 -14.92 -7.24 -24.52
C GLY A 457 -13.76 -7.34 -23.53
N GLN A 458 -13.14 -8.52 -23.48
CA GLN A 458 -12.00 -8.82 -22.60
C GLN A 458 -10.69 -8.69 -23.37
N VAL A 459 -9.61 -8.37 -22.65
CA VAL A 459 -8.26 -8.34 -23.23
C VAL A 459 -7.81 -9.76 -23.50
N ASP A 460 -7.34 -10.04 -24.72
CA ASP A 460 -6.46 -11.19 -24.97
C ASP A 460 -5.02 -10.77 -24.62
N TRP A 461 -4.56 -11.19 -23.44
CA TRP A 461 -3.24 -10.79 -22.95
C TRP A 461 -2.10 -11.38 -23.76
N ASP A 462 -2.27 -12.57 -24.33
CA ASP A 462 -1.24 -13.22 -25.13
C ASP A 462 -1.08 -12.51 -26.47
N GLU A 463 -2.20 -12.16 -27.11
CA GLU A 463 -2.21 -11.36 -28.34
C GLU A 463 -1.67 -9.96 -28.09
N GLN A 464 -2.18 -9.26 -27.07
CA GLN A 464 -1.76 -7.89 -26.73
C GLN A 464 -0.26 -7.83 -26.40
N LEU A 465 0.24 -8.79 -25.60
CA LEU A 465 1.66 -8.84 -25.26
C LEU A 465 2.51 -9.15 -26.49
N SER A 466 2.08 -10.10 -27.33
CA SER A 466 2.77 -10.43 -28.58
C SER A 466 2.82 -9.24 -29.54
N LEU A 467 1.74 -8.46 -29.61
CA LEU A 467 1.65 -7.25 -30.41
C LEU A 467 2.56 -6.15 -29.86
N GLU A 468 2.59 -5.94 -28.55
CA GLU A 468 3.49 -4.95 -27.93
C GLU A 468 4.97 -5.34 -28.05
N MET A 469 5.29 -6.63 -27.96
CA MET A 469 6.64 -7.13 -28.18
C MET A 469 7.14 -6.89 -29.61
N LYS A 470 6.26 -6.93 -30.62
CA LYS A 470 6.62 -6.57 -32.01
C LYS A 470 6.97 -5.08 -32.14
N HIS A 471 6.33 -4.22 -31.37
CA HIS A 471 6.56 -2.77 -31.36
C HIS A 471 7.61 -2.33 -30.32
N GLN A 472 8.40 -3.28 -29.81
CA GLN A 472 9.34 -3.03 -28.73
C GLN A 472 10.41 -2.00 -29.11
N VAL A 473 10.55 -0.98 -28.28
CA VAL A 473 11.64 0.01 -28.39
C VAL A 473 12.62 -0.16 -27.24
N GLY A 474 13.85 -0.60 -27.53
CA GLY A 474 14.87 -0.81 -26.49
C GLY A 474 14.49 -1.92 -25.51
N LYS A 475 14.81 -1.76 -24.23
CA LYS A 475 14.42 -2.73 -23.18
C LYS A 475 12.96 -2.52 -22.79
N LEU A 476 12.16 -3.58 -22.85
CA LEU A 476 10.77 -3.62 -22.40
C LEU A 476 10.68 -3.87 -20.88
N LEU A 477 9.95 -3.02 -20.17
CA LEU A 477 9.51 -3.27 -18.80
C LEU A 477 8.01 -3.56 -18.80
N VAL A 478 7.61 -4.71 -18.23
CA VAL A 478 6.21 -5.06 -18.03
C VAL A 478 5.85 -4.86 -16.56
N ALA A 479 4.89 -3.99 -16.27
CA ALA A 479 4.35 -3.76 -14.94
C ALA A 479 2.92 -4.31 -14.85
N ASP A 480 2.71 -5.32 -14.01
CA ASP A 480 1.42 -5.98 -13.79
C ASP A 480 1.00 -5.91 -12.31
N ASP A 481 -0.31 -5.87 -12.08
CA ASP A 481 -0.95 -5.89 -10.77
C ASP A 481 -1.66 -7.25 -10.58
N GLU A 482 -0.88 -8.32 -10.36
CA GLU A 482 -1.30 -9.72 -10.14
C GLU A 482 -2.57 -10.16 -10.92
N LEU A 483 -2.41 -10.72 -12.13
CA LEU A 483 -3.40 -11.50 -12.91
C LEU A 483 -4.60 -12.03 -12.08
N GLY A 484 -5.71 -11.30 -12.12
CA GLY A 484 -6.86 -11.37 -11.21
C GLY A 484 -7.74 -12.64 -11.23
N LEU A 485 -7.17 -13.84 -11.34
CA LEU A 485 -7.91 -15.10 -11.21
C LEU A 485 -7.87 -15.61 -9.77
N LYS A 486 -8.97 -15.38 -9.02
CA LYS A 486 -9.21 -16.03 -7.71
C LYS A 486 -10.12 -17.24 -7.85
N VAL A 487 -9.53 -18.42 -8.03
CA VAL A 487 -10.26 -19.70 -7.90
C VAL A 487 -10.03 -20.25 -6.50
N HIS A 488 -11.09 -20.38 -5.70
CA HIS A 488 -11.00 -21.01 -4.39
C HIS A 488 -10.65 -22.51 -4.56
N PRO A 489 -9.78 -23.12 -3.73
CA PRO A 489 -9.38 -24.53 -3.91
C PRO A 489 -10.56 -25.51 -3.99
N SER A 490 -11.68 -25.22 -3.31
CA SER A 490 -12.91 -26.03 -3.37
C SER A 490 -13.64 -25.97 -4.71
N HIS A 491 -13.33 -24.98 -5.56
CA HIS A 491 -13.94 -24.77 -6.88
C HIS A 491 -13.05 -25.30 -8.02
N VAL A 492 -11.89 -25.87 -7.68
CA VAL A 492 -11.04 -26.55 -8.65
C VAL A 492 -11.69 -27.89 -9.04
N ARG A 493 -11.92 -28.10 -10.34
CA ARG A 493 -12.48 -29.31 -10.94
C ARG A 493 -11.53 -29.76 -12.04
N LEU A 494 -11.04 -31.00 -11.98
CA LEU A 494 -10.21 -31.58 -13.04
C LEU A 494 -11.04 -31.96 -14.27
N LYS A 495 -12.25 -32.47 -14.03
CA LYS A 495 -13.23 -32.82 -15.05
C LYS A 495 -14.26 -31.70 -15.20
N SER A 496 -14.19 -30.93 -16.28
CA SER A 496 -15.18 -29.89 -16.62
C SER A 496 -16.37 -30.53 -17.36
N ILE A 497 -17.27 -31.21 -16.64
CA ILE A 497 -18.49 -31.76 -17.28
C ILE A 497 -19.54 -30.66 -17.55
N ASN A 498 -19.56 -29.57 -16.78
CA ASN A 498 -20.61 -28.56 -16.85
C ASN A 498 -20.08 -27.19 -17.30
N ASP A 499 -20.93 -26.42 -18.00
CA ASP A 499 -20.63 -25.11 -18.59
C ASP A 499 -20.39 -23.97 -17.59
N ASP A 500 -20.59 -24.19 -16.29
CA ASP A 500 -20.37 -23.18 -15.23
C ASP A 500 -18.89 -23.04 -14.79
N THR A 501 -17.96 -23.74 -15.44
CA THR A 501 -16.53 -23.64 -15.11
C THR A 501 -15.84 -22.61 -16.02
N PRO A 502 -15.31 -21.48 -15.48
CA PRO A 502 -14.75 -20.40 -16.29
C PRO A 502 -13.37 -20.74 -16.88
N TYR A 503 -12.89 -21.96 -16.68
CA TYR A 503 -11.58 -22.42 -17.11
C TYR A 503 -11.60 -23.88 -17.58
N THR A 504 -10.69 -24.21 -18.48
CA THR A 504 -10.37 -25.55 -18.97
C THR A 504 -8.91 -25.88 -18.69
N TRP A 505 -8.57 -27.16 -18.72
CA TRP A 505 -7.19 -27.61 -18.57
C TRP A 505 -6.55 -27.85 -19.94
N LYS A 506 -5.49 -27.12 -20.27
CA LYS A 506 -4.62 -27.46 -21.40
C LYS A 506 -3.56 -28.44 -20.90
N ILE A 507 -3.61 -29.64 -21.45
CA ILE A 507 -2.73 -30.76 -21.08
C ILE A 507 -1.71 -30.91 -22.21
N LEU A 508 -0.43 -30.72 -21.89
CA LEU A 508 0.69 -30.79 -22.84
C LEU A 508 1.23 -32.21 -22.96
N ASP A 509 1.11 -33.03 -21.89
CA ASP A 509 1.47 -34.45 -21.88
C ASP A 509 0.22 -35.35 -21.94
N GLN A 510 0.07 -36.08 -23.04
CA GLN A 510 -1.08 -36.96 -23.25
C GLN A 510 -1.17 -38.13 -22.25
N GLY A 511 -0.07 -38.51 -21.60
CA GLY A 511 -0.07 -39.55 -20.54
C GLY A 511 -0.88 -39.16 -19.30
N LEU A 512 -1.11 -37.86 -19.08
CA LEU A 512 -1.88 -37.34 -17.94
C LEU A 512 -3.37 -37.17 -18.25
N LEU A 513 -3.78 -37.27 -19.52
CA LEU A 513 -5.18 -37.11 -19.95
C LEU A 513 -6.19 -37.98 -19.17
N PRO A 514 -5.90 -39.27 -18.84
CA PRO A 514 -6.81 -40.10 -18.05
C PRO A 514 -7.08 -39.56 -16.64
N LEU A 515 -6.16 -38.75 -16.09
CA LEU A 515 -6.33 -38.13 -14.77
C LEU A 515 -7.35 -36.99 -14.78
N PHE A 516 -7.59 -36.35 -15.93
CA PHE A 516 -8.56 -35.26 -16.06
C PHE A 516 -9.98 -35.74 -16.42
N GLN A 517 -10.13 -37.03 -16.72
CA GLN A 517 -11.42 -37.66 -17.02
C GLN A 517 -12.19 -38.11 -15.78
N ARG A 518 -11.61 -37.95 -14.58
CA ARG A 518 -12.19 -38.34 -13.29
C ARG A 518 -12.29 -37.14 -12.34
N HIS A 519 -13.20 -37.23 -11.36
CA HIS A 519 -13.29 -36.23 -10.31
C HIS A 519 -12.11 -36.37 -9.35
N LEU A 520 -11.66 -35.25 -8.77
CA LEU A 520 -10.61 -35.20 -7.73
C LEU A 520 -10.83 -36.22 -6.60
N SER A 521 -12.09 -36.46 -6.21
CA SER A 521 -12.47 -37.43 -5.18
C SER A 521 -12.25 -38.90 -5.57
N LYS A 522 -12.00 -39.20 -6.84
CA LYS A 522 -11.81 -40.56 -7.38
C LYS A 522 -10.34 -40.89 -7.68
N HIS A 523 -9.40 -40.02 -7.28
CA HIS A 523 -7.96 -40.24 -7.45
C HIS A 523 -7.29 -40.81 -6.20
N SER A 524 -6.29 -41.66 -6.42
CA SER A 524 -5.39 -42.10 -5.35
C SER A 524 -4.49 -40.96 -4.89
N ILE A 525 -3.94 -41.06 -3.68
CA ILE A 525 -2.95 -40.11 -3.14
C ILE A 525 -1.72 -39.99 -4.05
N GLY A 526 -1.29 -41.08 -4.70
CA GLY A 526 -0.19 -41.08 -5.66
C GLY A 526 -0.50 -40.21 -6.89
N SER A 527 -1.70 -40.32 -7.44
CA SER A 527 -2.16 -39.51 -8.57
C SER A 527 -2.29 -38.03 -8.20
N TYR A 528 -2.69 -37.70 -6.96
CA TYR A 528 -2.74 -36.32 -6.48
C TYR A 528 -1.34 -35.71 -6.37
N LYS A 529 -0.37 -36.46 -5.82
CA LYS A 529 1.03 -36.03 -5.73
C LYS A 529 1.63 -35.75 -7.10
N GLN A 530 1.31 -36.58 -8.09
CA GLN A 530 1.71 -36.41 -9.49
C GLN A 530 1.08 -35.16 -10.12
N LEU A 531 -0.25 -34.96 -9.99
CA LEU A 531 -0.90 -33.73 -10.47
C LEU A 531 -0.31 -32.47 -9.83
N CYS A 532 0.02 -32.51 -8.54
CA CYS A 532 0.64 -31.37 -7.85
C CYS A 532 2.09 -31.11 -8.26
N SER A 533 2.87 -32.11 -8.70
CA SER A 533 4.25 -31.91 -9.14
C SER A 533 4.36 -31.37 -10.58
N GLU A 534 3.31 -31.64 -11.36
CA GLU A 534 3.22 -31.43 -12.81
C GLU A 534 2.42 -30.18 -13.22
N ILE A 535 1.63 -29.61 -12.30
CA ILE A 535 0.88 -28.37 -12.55
C ILE A 535 1.82 -27.21 -12.92
N GLY A 536 1.52 -26.54 -14.04
CA GLY A 536 2.34 -25.46 -14.60
C GLY A 536 3.56 -25.92 -15.42
N LYS A 537 3.84 -27.24 -15.48
CA LYS A 537 4.90 -27.82 -16.31
C LYS A 537 4.33 -28.58 -17.51
N THR A 538 3.45 -29.54 -17.24
CA THR A 538 2.89 -30.47 -18.24
C THR A 538 1.39 -30.28 -18.44
N PHE A 539 0.73 -29.50 -17.60
CA PHE A 539 -0.64 -29.00 -17.84
C PHE A 539 -0.88 -27.68 -17.09
N HIS A 540 -1.76 -26.82 -17.63
CA HIS A 540 -2.11 -25.53 -17.03
C HIS A 540 -3.57 -25.15 -17.33
N VAL A 541 -4.06 -24.12 -16.64
CA VAL A 541 -5.44 -23.64 -16.71
C VAL A 541 -5.55 -22.54 -17.78
N ILE A 542 -6.57 -22.62 -18.64
CA ILE A 542 -6.91 -21.62 -19.68
C ILE A 542 -8.38 -21.24 -19.57
N GLY A 543 -8.76 -20.00 -19.91
CA GLY A 543 -10.18 -19.61 -19.98
C GLY A 543 -10.95 -20.35 -21.09
N LYS A 544 -12.23 -20.68 -20.86
CA LYS A 544 -13.04 -21.55 -21.75
C LYS A 544 -13.54 -20.85 -23.04
N HIS A 545 -13.27 -19.57 -23.28
CA HIS A 545 -13.72 -18.85 -24.48
C HIS A 545 -12.52 -18.33 -25.28
N GLY A 546 -12.05 -19.13 -26.23
CA GLY A 546 -10.92 -18.83 -27.10
C GLY A 546 -10.63 -19.98 -28.06
N ALA A 547 -11.55 -20.26 -28.99
CA ALA A 547 -11.28 -21.18 -30.09
C ALA A 547 -12.14 -20.86 -31.32
N GLY A 548 -11.50 -20.28 -32.36
CA GLY A 548 -11.85 -20.52 -33.76
C GLY A 548 -12.25 -19.31 -34.61
N LYS A 549 -11.31 -18.79 -35.44
CA LYS A 549 -11.34 -18.95 -36.90
C LYS A 549 -10.11 -18.31 -37.56
N ILE A 550 -9.42 -19.13 -38.35
CA ILE A 550 -8.33 -18.78 -39.27
C ILE A 550 -8.98 -18.31 -40.58
N ILE A 551 -8.64 -17.11 -41.06
CA ILE A 551 -8.89 -16.71 -42.46
C ILE A 551 -7.62 -16.01 -42.97
N GLU A 552 -7.08 -16.60 -44.04
CA GLU A 552 -5.91 -16.16 -44.80
C GLU A 552 -6.20 -14.85 -45.55
N SER A 553 -5.19 -13.98 -45.65
CA SER A 553 -5.17 -12.82 -46.55
C SER A 553 -4.24 -13.11 -47.72
N PRO A 554 -4.57 -12.66 -48.95
CA PRO A 554 -3.56 -12.40 -49.96
C PRO A 554 -3.38 -10.90 -50.20
N CYS A 555 -2.11 -10.49 -50.15
CA CYS A 555 -1.57 -9.26 -50.66
C CYS A 555 -1.53 -9.29 -52.21
N HIS A 556 -1.70 -8.16 -52.90
CA HIS A 556 -0.79 -7.77 -53.99
C HIS A 556 -0.98 -6.31 -54.42
N SER A 557 0.16 -5.72 -54.78
CA SER A 557 0.46 -4.44 -55.41
C SER A 557 -0.09 -4.29 -56.84
N ASP A 558 -0.17 -3.06 -57.35
CA ASP A 558 0.61 -2.64 -58.55
C ASP A 558 0.40 -1.17 -58.95
N ILE A 559 1.36 -0.69 -59.74
CA ILE A 559 1.77 0.69 -60.07
C ILE A 559 1.28 1.07 -61.50
N GLN A 560 1.39 2.37 -61.81
CA GLN A 560 1.43 3.07 -63.12
C GLN A 560 0.09 3.72 -63.50
N GLY A 561 -0.04 5.00 -63.86
CA GLY A 561 0.86 5.99 -64.47
C GLY A 561 0.09 6.62 -65.65
N ILE A 562 0.20 7.93 -65.93
CA ILE A 562 0.06 8.59 -67.25
C ILE A 562 0.11 10.14 -67.12
N ASP A 563 0.64 10.73 -68.19
CA ASP A 563 1.27 12.04 -68.42
C ASP A 563 0.46 13.35 -68.38
N ARG A 564 1.27 14.42 -68.37
CA ARG A 564 1.01 15.87 -68.54
C ARG A 564 0.28 16.23 -69.86
N VAL A 565 -0.41 17.38 -69.90
CA VAL A 565 -0.15 18.55 -70.79
C VAL A 565 -0.89 19.81 -70.28
N GLN A 566 -0.25 20.98 -70.45
CA GLN A 566 -0.62 22.35 -70.07
C GLN A 566 -1.84 22.96 -70.81
N SER A 567 -2.53 23.91 -70.16
CA SER A 567 -2.76 25.27 -70.70
C SER A 567 -3.37 26.20 -69.62
N GLN A 568 -2.66 27.29 -69.26
CA GLN A 568 -3.17 28.34 -68.38
C GLN A 568 -4.04 29.32 -69.21
N SER A 569 -5.29 29.49 -68.79
CA SER A 569 -6.24 30.48 -69.31
C SER A 569 -6.64 31.45 -68.18
N PRO A 570 -6.83 32.76 -68.44
CA PRO A 570 -7.14 33.78 -67.42
C PRO A 570 -8.46 33.54 -66.64
N ASP A 571 -9.30 32.59 -67.08
CA ASP A 571 -10.49 32.16 -66.36
C ASP A 571 -10.18 31.35 -65.08
N ILE A 572 -9.00 30.75 -64.96
CA ILE A 572 -8.63 29.94 -63.80
C ILE A 572 -8.34 30.84 -62.60
N LEU A 573 -7.64 31.96 -62.80
CA LEU A 573 -7.28 32.88 -61.72
C LEU A 573 -8.51 33.48 -61.03
N LEU A 574 -9.50 33.93 -61.82
CA LEU A 574 -10.76 34.47 -61.31
C LEU A 574 -11.64 33.41 -60.63
N ARG A 575 -11.57 32.15 -61.09
CA ARG A 575 -12.25 31.02 -60.41
C ARG A 575 -11.56 30.66 -59.11
N THR A 576 -10.23 30.72 -59.06
CA THR A 576 -9.44 30.47 -57.84
C THR A 576 -9.71 31.55 -56.79
N GLU A 577 -9.68 32.84 -57.15
CA GLU A 577 -10.01 33.93 -56.23
C GLU A 577 -11.46 33.84 -55.72
N ARG A 578 -12.42 33.56 -56.61
CA ARG A 578 -13.82 33.36 -56.21
C ARG A 578 -13.99 32.15 -55.28
N SER A 579 -13.27 31.06 -55.52
CA SER A 579 -13.30 29.88 -54.64
C SER A 579 -12.67 30.15 -53.28
N GLN A 580 -11.63 30.99 -53.23
CA GLN A 580 -10.96 31.37 -51.99
C GLN A 580 -11.83 32.31 -51.14
N ILE A 581 -12.51 33.28 -51.76
CA ILE A 581 -13.45 34.17 -51.05
C ILE A 581 -14.67 33.39 -50.53
N VAL A 582 -15.18 32.41 -51.30
CA VAL A 582 -16.27 31.55 -50.82
C VAL A 582 -15.81 30.70 -49.64
N TYR A 583 -14.59 30.18 -49.68
CA TYR A 583 -14.00 29.42 -48.58
C TYR A 583 -13.83 30.28 -47.32
N GLU A 584 -13.29 31.49 -47.44
CA GLU A 584 -13.14 32.44 -46.32
C GLU A 584 -14.49 32.86 -45.74
N LEU A 585 -15.51 33.05 -46.58
CA LEU A 585 -16.88 33.36 -46.14
C LEU A 585 -17.51 32.20 -45.37
N GLU A 586 -17.30 30.96 -45.81
CA GLU A 586 -17.76 29.78 -45.08
C GLU A 586 -17.03 29.58 -43.76
N GLU A 587 -15.73 29.85 -43.73
CA GLU A 587 -14.93 29.79 -42.51
C GLU A 587 -15.35 30.86 -41.49
N ALA A 588 -15.57 32.09 -41.95
CA ALA A 588 -16.09 33.16 -41.10
C ALA A 588 -17.48 32.82 -40.53
N LYS A 589 -18.38 32.23 -41.33
CA LYS A 589 -19.68 31.74 -40.86
C LYS A 589 -19.56 30.61 -39.83
N ARG A 590 -18.61 29.69 -40.01
CA ARG A 590 -18.35 28.62 -39.02
C ARG A 590 -17.84 29.20 -37.70
N ASN A 591 -16.98 30.22 -37.76
CA ASN A 591 -16.42 30.88 -36.58
C ASN A 591 -17.48 31.65 -35.78
N THR A 592 -18.39 32.39 -36.45
CA THR A 592 -19.48 33.10 -35.76
C THR A 592 -20.45 32.15 -35.06
N ILE A 593 -20.82 31.04 -35.71
CA ILE A 593 -21.68 30.00 -35.10
C ILE A 593 -20.98 29.35 -33.89
N ALA A 594 -19.68 29.09 -33.98
CA ALA A 594 -18.91 28.54 -32.87
C ALA A 594 -18.84 29.51 -31.68
N GLU A 595 -18.70 30.80 -31.95
CA GLU A 595 -18.66 31.85 -30.92
C GLU A 595 -20.04 32.06 -30.26
N GLU A 596 -21.12 32.01 -31.03
CA GLU A 596 -22.50 32.07 -30.52
C GLU A 596 -22.82 30.86 -29.62
N LYS A 597 -22.33 29.66 -29.99
CA LYS A 597 -22.45 28.46 -29.15
C LYS A 597 -21.66 28.58 -27.85
N LYS A 598 -20.46 29.19 -27.88
CA LYS A 598 -19.67 29.48 -26.66
C LYS A 598 -20.41 30.47 -25.75
N ARG A 599 -21.06 31.48 -26.33
CA ARG A 599 -21.85 32.47 -25.59
C ARG A 599 -23.07 31.84 -24.93
N MET A 600 -23.84 31.02 -25.63
CA MET A 600 -24.97 30.28 -25.04
C MET A 600 -24.53 29.35 -23.90
N LEU A 601 -23.38 28.67 -24.04
CA LEU A 601 -22.83 27.82 -22.98
C LEU A 601 -22.43 28.66 -21.74
N ALA A 602 -21.84 29.83 -21.96
CA ALA A 602 -21.48 30.75 -20.88
C ALA A 602 -22.73 31.27 -20.15
N GLU A 603 -23.78 31.67 -20.88
CA GLU A 603 -25.05 32.14 -20.30
C GLU A 603 -25.74 31.04 -19.49
N THR A 604 -25.76 29.81 -19.99
CA THR A 604 -26.31 28.64 -19.25
C THR A 604 -25.52 28.39 -17.96
N LYS A 605 -24.19 28.54 -18.01
CA LYS A 605 -23.32 28.38 -16.83
C LYS A 605 -23.54 29.48 -15.80
N VAL A 606 -23.76 30.72 -16.24
CA VAL A 606 -24.11 31.84 -15.34
C VAL A 606 -25.44 31.60 -14.65
N GLN A 607 -26.48 31.18 -15.38
CA GLN A 607 -27.79 30.84 -14.78
C GLN A 607 -27.68 29.71 -13.76
N TYR A 608 -26.90 28.67 -14.08
CA TYR A 608 -26.63 27.58 -13.15
C TYR A 608 -25.91 28.05 -11.88
N LEU A 609 -24.92 28.94 -12.02
CA LEU A 609 -24.19 29.50 -10.88
C LEU A 609 -25.08 30.41 -10.01
N MET A 610 -25.96 31.21 -10.62
CA MET A 610 -26.92 32.04 -9.87
C MET A 610 -27.85 31.18 -9.02
N LYS A 611 -28.39 30.09 -9.58
CA LYS A 611 -29.24 29.16 -8.83
C LYS A 611 -28.51 28.53 -7.64
N ARG A 612 -27.24 28.13 -7.82
CA ARG A 612 -26.42 27.60 -6.73
C ARG A 612 -26.09 28.63 -5.66
N LEU A 613 -25.94 29.91 -6.04
CA LEU A 613 -25.70 31.00 -5.09
C LEU A 613 -26.93 31.22 -4.21
N GLU A 614 -28.12 31.19 -4.80
CA GLU A 614 -29.40 31.30 -4.08
C GLU A 614 -29.61 30.13 -3.10
N GLU A 615 -29.37 28.89 -3.56
CA GLU A 615 -29.41 27.69 -2.70
C GLU A 615 -28.42 27.78 -1.53
N ALA A 616 -27.21 28.29 -1.78
CA ALA A 616 -26.21 28.49 -0.74
C ALA A 616 -26.62 29.57 0.26
N GLN A 617 -27.22 30.67 -0.19
CA GLN A 617 -27.73 31.73 0.68
C GLN A 617 -28.85 31.21 1.60
N ASN A 618 -29.79 30.44 1.06
CA ASN A 618 -30.85 29.81 1.86
C ASN A 618 -30.29 28.86 2.93
N THR A 619 -29.23 28.10 2.58
CA THR A 619 -28.57 27.19 3.54
C THR A 619 -27.85 27.95 4.65
N ILE A 620 -27.20 29.07 4.31
CA ILE A 620 -26.55 29.95 5.31
C ILE A 620 -27.60 30.51 6.28
N GLN A 621 -28.73 30.98 5.76
CA GLN A 621 -29.81 31.51 6.60
C GLN A 621 -30.36 30.44 7.55
N TYR A 622 -30.62 29.23 7.03
CA TYR A 622 -31.06 28.09 7.86
C TYR A 622 -30.08 27.79 9.00
N HIS A 623 -28.78 27.73 8.72
CA HIS A 623 -27.77 27.49 9.76
C HIS A 623 -27.64 28.64 10.75
N GLN A 624 -27.86 29.89 10.32
CA GLN A 624 -27.90 31.02 11.25
C GLN A 624 -29.06 30.90 12.24
N GLU A 625 -30.24 30.47 11.78
CA GLU A 625 -31.39 30.21 12.66
C GLU A 625 -31.10 29.08 13.66
N GLU A 626 -30.48 27.99 13.20
CA GLU A 626 -30.11 26.86 14.05
C GLU A 626 -29.09 27.28 15.13
N ILE A 627 -28.09 28.09 14.77
CA ILE A 627 -27.11 28.63 15.73
C ILE A 627 -27.79 29.47 16.81
N GLN A 628 -28.78 30.30 16.45
CA GLN A 628 -29.52 31.09 17.44
C GLN A 628 -30.32 30.21 18.40
N GLN A 629 -30.94 29.13 17.90
CA GLN A 629 -31.65 28.17 18.76
C GLN A 629 -30.70 27.48 19.74
N TRP A 630 -29.55 27.00 19.26
CA TRP A 630 -28.55 26.37 20.11
C TRP A 630 -27.95 27.32 21.14
N LYS A 631 -27.81 28.61 20.79
CA LYS A 631 -27.35 29.64 21.74
C LYS A 631 -28.30 29.79 22.92
N VAL A 632 -29.62 29.86 22.67
CA VAL A 632 -30.64 29.93 23.73
C VAL A 632 -30.59 28.69 24.64
N ILE A 633 -30.42 27.51 24.06
CA ILE A 633 -30.30 26.25 24.82
C ILE A 633 -29.03 26.26 25.68
N ALA A 634 -27.89 26.72 25.15
CA ALA A 634 -26.65 26.80 25.89
C ALA A 634 -26.74 27.79 27.08
N GLU A 635 -27.36 28.95 26.88
CA GLU A 635 -27.61 29.93 27.95
C GLU A 635 -28.50 29.34 29.06
N TYR A 636 -29.52 28.55 28.70
CA TYR A 636 -30.36 27.83 29.67
C TYR A 636 -29.54 26.85 30.53
N TYR A 637 -28.72 26.00 29.91
CA TYR A 637 -27.89 25.04 30.65
C TYR A 637 -26.85 25.72 31.52
N GLN A 638 -26.24 26.81 31.04
CA GLN A 638 -25.30 27.61 31.82
C GLN A 638 -25.96 28.19 33.08
N SER A 639 -27.20 28.68 32.98
CA SER A 639 -27.97 29.16 34.14
C SER A 639 -28.26 28.03 35.14
N SER A 640 -28.65 26.85 34.66
CA SER A 640 -28.93 25.68 35.50
C SER A 640 -27.68 25.16 36.23
N VAL A 641 -26.53 25.11 35.55
CA VAL A 641 -25.26 24.72 36.17
C VAL A 641 -24.85 25.70 37.26
N SER A 642 -24.98 27.00 37.03
CA SER A 642 -24.70 28.03 38.03
C SER A 642 -25.59 27.89 39.27
N ARG A 643 -26.90 27.61 39.10
CA ARG A 643 -27.80 27.34 40.24
C ARG A 643 -27.36 26.10 41.02
N CYS A 644 -27.07 25.01 40.31
CA CYS A 644 -26.68 23.75 40.95
C CYS A 644 -25.36 23.91 41.72
N SER A 645 -24.41 24.67 41.17
CA SER A 645 -23.14 25.00 41.83
C SER A 645 -23.36 25.80 43.10
N ASN A 646 -24.25 26.80 43.08
CA ASN A 646 -24.56 27.61 44.26
C ASN A 646 -25.22 26.77 45.36
N SER A 647 -26.18 25.91 45.02
CA SER A 647 -26.80 25.00 46.00
C SER A 647 -25.80 24.00 46.59
N LEU A 648 -24.87 23.49 45.78
CA LEU A 648 -23.78 22.64 46.26
C LEU A 648 -22.87 23.38 47.25
N GLN A 649 -22.56 24.65 46.96
CA GLN A 649 -21.75 25.49 47.85
C GLN A 649 -22.43 25.71 49.21
N GLU A 650 -23.75 25.94 49.22
CA GLU A 650 -24.54 26.06 50.45
C GLU A 650 -24.53 24.76 51.28
N VAL A 651 -24.71 23.61 50.63
CA VAL A 651 -24.67 22.29 51.29
C VAL A 651 -23.29 22.00 51.87
N ILE A 652 -22.22 22.30 51.13
CA ILE A 652 -20.84 22.13 51.61
C ILE A 652 -20.61 23.00 52.85
N THR A 653 -21.11 24.24 52.85
CA THR A 653 -20.97 25.16 53.99
C THR A 653 -21.71 24.64 55.23
N LEU A 654 -22.90 24.06 55.07
CA LEU A 654 -23.63 23.39 56.16
C LEU A 654 -22.88 22.18 56.73
N LEU A 655 -22.30 21.34 55.86
CA LEU A 655 -21.54 20.16 56.27
C LEU A 655 -20.27 20.52 57.06
N TYR A 656 -19.58 21.60 56.68
CA TYR A 656 -18.44 22.11 57.47
C TYR A 656 -18.86 22.62 58.85
N GLY A 657 -20.06 23.20 58.98
CA GLY A 657 -20.62 23.57 60.29
C GLY A 657 -20.85 22.37 61.20
N VAL A 658 -21.45 21.29 60.67
CA VAL A 658 -21.72 20.05 61.42
C VAL A 658 -20.43 19.33 61.84
N GLN A 659 -19.36 19.40 61.05
CA GLN A 659 -18.08 18.79 61.38
C GLN A 659 -17.35 19.49 62.54
N ALA A 660 -17.59 20.78 62.75
CA ALA A 660 -17.03 21.52 63.89
C ALA A 660 -17.66 21.10 65.23
N ASP A 661 -18.94 20.70 65.23
CA ASP A 661 -19.67 20.30 66.44
C ASP A 661 -19.33 18.88 66.94
N VAL A 662 -18.57 18.08 66.18
CA VAL A 662 -18.35 16.64 66.48
C VAL A 662 -16.96 16.35 67.10
N THR A 663 -16.19 17.35 67.52
CA THR A 663 -14.84 17.10 68.09
C THR A 663 -14.78 17.11 69.63
N PHE A 664 -14.33 15.96 70.16
CA PHE A 664 -13.79 15.64 71.50
C PHE A 664 -14.74 15.35 72.69
N VAL A 665 -14.94 14.05 72.96
CA VAL A 665 -14.98 13.50 74.33
C VAL A 665 -13.87 12.44 74.43
N PRO A 666 -12.79 12.65 75.23
CA PRO A 666 -11.73 11.66 75.38
C PRO A 666 -12.14 10.57 76.38
N TRP A 667 -11.91 9.32 75.97
CA TRP A 667 -12.23 8.10 76.71
C TRP A 667 -11.19 7.86 77.82
N ASN A 668 -11.66 7.71 79.07
CA ASN A 668 -10.82 7.51 80.26
C ASN A 668 -10.95 6.03 80.70
N PRO A 669 -9.86 5.24 80.85
CA PRO A 669 -9.96 3.85 81.27
C PRO A 669 -9.57 3.72 82.76
N ILE A 670 -10.52 3.36 83.63
CA ILE A 670 -10.20 2.98 85.02
C ILE A 670 -11.07 1.79 85.49
N SER A 671 -10.34 0.71 85.82
CA SER A 671 -10.47 -0.41 86.78
C SER A 671 -11.80 -0.81 87.47
N GLU A 672 -11.91 -2.13 87.68
CA GLU A 672 -12.39 -2.90 88.87
C GLU A 672 -13.50 -2.25 89.73
N VAL A 673 -14.68 -2.86 89.93
CA VAL A 673 -15.01 -4.12 90.64
C VAL A 673 -16.42 -4.54 90.24
#